data_AF-A0A7W2AST4-F1
#
_entry.id   AF-A0A7W2AST4-F1
#
_cell.length_a   1.000
_cell.length_b   1.000
_cell.length_c   1.000
_cell.angle_alpha   90.00
_cell.angle_beta   90.00
_cell.angle_gamma   90.00
#
_symmetry.space_group_name_H-M   'P 1'
#
loop_
_entity.id
_entity.type
_entity.pdbx_description
1 polymer ?
#
loop_
_entity_poly.entity_id
_entity_poly.type
_entity_poly.pdbx_seq_one_letter_code
_entity_poly.pdbx_strand_id
1 'polypeptide(L)'
;MGVDLRDIEKRWQEMWRENPLPSPVKTDDEEKARELAEEAASEPVDSLSESPTSEPEATNASSESLPISPDNAAAANGDSGFGDGLSSQDGAESATPVEPDAADEKSPGEPTSTTESSEVTAEESAAASEEKPPRRRRRRGPRTFFSLDMFPYPSLDGFSVSQLRGVATNDVVARYQQSRGKRVLRPIGWDAFQASVEEEARQKEISPRQVVDQGVELMREQLRRFGALVHWDHEVDTSDPEDYRWSQWLFLQLREKGLVHQDDAGWKVAITDYAEPLHSGLKNLKWPPRTKALQRNWIGRREGTKLVLKASSELYDGWEELEVFARKIEALPEASFVVLCPEHPLLEKIVDPIQENDVRDLQERAAQLDERERIANRAESDGVATGAYALNPATLEPIPIWVSSYVMPDIRFGAILGMPEENEAHKDFANRHGIPLTGAGGNSGRRRRRPPRRRQGGESSDQKKGLQGSLESRGLTEPHIDYKLHDWVFDRQRFWGVPIPMIECDECGTVPVAESDLPVKLPDVDRLEKVDAGENPLASFEEWRAVDCPSCGKGALRSVDTMPDWIGSCWGHLRCLDPRFSEAIASREHLQRWTPANLCVGGIEHAELHLMYVRFVSHFLADLGVTPRQEPYRRLFNQGRIRSQETANDNEAEASRRGPRVIASEYLDHYGADALRLHLLFMGPPQDHVEWSDEGLKGCARFLQRTHEAISQRIGKGKFVSRNVLVAKHRLIRRVTRAIRTYRLNKAVSAFMEFIKLLRGDEFSMDEVDKQTLRTFTILLAPFAPHMAHELWEQLGEAGPLTSESWPEHSDELLQPTEVELAVFVNDSLVDRMTVELEATKNQVIDQALELNKVQERTGGKSADRVIHVPDRLLKLVYSQGNESAEETPPEEPFFDPNS
;
A
#
# COMPACT_ATOMS: atom_id res chain seq x y z
N MET A 1 40.49 -19.06 11.10
CA MET A 1 40.37 -17.87 10.23
C MET A 1 38.94 -17.86 9.76
N GLY A 2 38.12 -16.91 10.24
CA GLY A 2 36.71 -16.84 9.87
C GLY A 2 36.54 -16.38 8.43
N VAL A 3 35.44 -16.74 7.79
CA VAL A 3 35.12 -16.29 6.43
C VAL A 3 34.88 -14.78 6.40
N ASP A 4 35.44 -14.06 5.42
CA ASP A 4 35.11 -12.66 5.18
C ASP A 4 33.82 -12.59 4.37
N LEU A 5 32.78 -12.00 4.96
CA LEU A 5 31.46 -11.89 4.33
C LEU A 5 31.50 -11.01 3.07
N ARG A 6 32.45 -10.08 2.99
CA ARG A 6 32.61 -9.17 1.84
C ARG A 6 33.24 -9.87 0.64
N ASP A 7 34.09 -10.87 0.88
CA ASP A 7 34.65 -11.67 -0.21
C ASP A 7 33.58 -12.56 -0.83
N ILE A 8 32.66 -13.11 -0.02
CA ILE A 8 31.46 -13.82 -0.52
C ILE A 8 30.60 -12.87 -1.37
N GLU A 9 30.33 -11.66 -0.87
CA GLU A 9 29.56 -10.65 -1.60
C GLU A 9 30.18 -10.32 -2.96
N LYS A 10 31.50 -10.09 -3.03
CA LYS A 10 32.21 -9.78 -4.28
C LYS A 10 32.10 -10.89 -5.31
N ARG A 11 32.34 -12.15 -4.91
CA ARG A 11 32.20 -13.30 -5.82
C ARG A 11 30.79 -13.40 -6.39
N TRP A 12 29.79 -13.16 -5.56
CA TRP A 12 28.40 -13.20 -6.00
C TRP A 12 28.06 -12.07 -6.99
N GLN A 13 28.60 -10.86 -6.77
CA GLN A 13 28.42 -9.74 -7.70
C GLN A 13 29.03 -10.00 -9.08
N GLU A 14 30.20 -10.64 -9.13
CA GLU A 14 30.83 -11.05 -10.39
C GLU A 14 29.93 -12.03 -11.16
N MET A 15 29.42 -13.07 -10.48
CA MET A 15 28.49 -14.04 -11.07
C MET A 15 27.19 -13.39 -11.61
N TRP A 16 26.60 -12.45 -10.86
CA TRP A 16 25.35 -11.79 -11.27
C TRP A 16 25.53 -10.74 -12.35
N ARG A 17 26.69 -10.09 -12.44
CA ARG A 17 27.01 -9.22 -13.59
C ARG A 17 27.02 -10.00 -14.90
N GLU A 18 27.52 -11.23 -14.86
CA GLU A 18 27.57 -12.10 -16.04
C GLU A 18 26.21 -12.73 -16.37
N ASN A 19 25.30 -12.82 -15.40
CA ASN A 19 24.00 -13.49 -15.53
C ASN A 19 22.85 -12.65 -14.95
N PRO A 20 22.44 -11.57 -15.63
CA PRO A 20 21.32 -10.74 -15.18
C PRO A 20 20.02 -11.56 -15.13
N LEU A 21 19.12 -11.17 -14.22
CA LEU A 21 17.82 -11.82 -14.14
C LEU A 21 17.01 -11.56 -15.41
N PRO A 22 16.47 -12.60 -16.05
CA PRO A 22 15.58 -12.40 -17.18
C PRO A 22 14.30 -11.69 -16.72
N SER A 23 13.77 -10.81 -17.58
CA SER A 23 12.49 -10.19 -17.28
C SER A 23 11.37 -11.24 -17.17
N PRO A 24 10.52 -11.16 -16.12
CA PRO A 24 9.33 -11.98 -15.98
C PRO A 24 8.16 -11.45 -16.83
N VAL A 25 8.28 -10.23 -17.37
CA VAL A 25 7.33 -9.57 -18.27
C VAL A 25 7.89 -9.71 -19.68
N LYS A 26 7.41 -10.72 -20.39
CA LYS A 26 7.80 -10.97 -21.78
C LYS A 26 6.78 -10.37 -22.74
N THR A 27 7.20 -10.11 -23.97
CA THR A 27 6.28 -9.81 -25.06
C THR A 27 5.54 -11.09 -25.48
N ASP A 28 4.35 -10.94 -26.07
CA ASP A 28 3.54 -12.04 -26.59
C ASP A 28 4.32 -12.96 -27.54
N ASP A 29 5.25 -12.41 -28.33
CA ASP A 29 6.05 -13.17 -29.29
C ASP A 29 7.10 -14.06 -28.61
N GLU A 30 7.71 -13.59 -27.52
CA GLU A 30 8.63 -14.40 -26.72
C GLU A 30 7.89 -15.47 -25.92
N GLU A 31 6.68 -15.18 -25.44
CA GLU A 31 5.87 -16.15 -24.70
C GLU A 31 5.30 -17.21 -25.64
N LYS A 32 4.82 -16.84 -26.84
CA LYS A 32 4.44 -17.80 -27.89
C LYS A 32 5.62 -18.62 -28.38
N ALA A 33 6.79 -18.02 -28.62
CA ALA A 33 7.97 -18.76 -29.04
C ALA A 33 8.40 -19.78 -27.97
N ARG A 34 8.27 -19.44 -26.68
CA ARG A 34 8.55 -20.37 -25.59
C ARG A 34 7.49 -21.44 -25.42
N GLU A 35 6.21 -21.10 -25.53
CA GLU A 35 5.11 -22.07 -25.51
C GLU A 35 5.25 -23.06 -26.67
N LEU A 36 5.58 -22.58 -27.88
CA LEU A 36 5.87 -23.42 -29.05
C LEU A 36 7.13 -24.29 -28.84
N ALA A 37 8.17 -23.77 -28.20
CA ALA A 37 9.38 -24.52 -27.88
C ALA A 37 9.14 -25.58 -26.79
N GLU A 38 8.34 -25.27 -25.76
CA GLU A 38 7.92 -26.22 -24.71
C GLU A 38 6.96 -27.28 -25.28
N GLU A 39 6.08 -26.92 -26.22
CA GLU A 39 5.18 -27.85 -26.91
C GLU A 39 6.00 -28.81 -27.81
N ALA A 40 6.97 -28.29 -28.58
CA ALA A 40 7.91 -29.08 -29.38
C ALA A 40 8.82 -29.98 -28.54
N ALA A 41 9.22 -29.55 -27.33
CA ALA A 41 10.00 -30.37 -26.40
C ALA A 41 9.16 -31.43 -25.65
N SER A 42 7.82 -31.35 -25.74
CA SER A 42 6.89 -32.27 -25.07
C SER A 42 6.31 -33.34 -26.00
N GLU A 43 6.62 -33.30 -27.30
CA GLU A 43 6.30 -34.39 -28.21
C GLU A 43 7.17 -35.62 -27.90
N PRO A 44 6.58 -36.81 -27.68
CA PRO A 44 7.36 -38.02 -27.46
C PRO A 44 8.07 -38.37 -28.77
N VAL A 45 9.40 -38.46 -28.72
CA VAL A 45 10.21 -39.05 -29.79
C VAL A 45 9.83 -40.53 -29.85
N ASP A 46 8.91 -40.87 -30.74
CA ASP A 46 8.52 -42.24 -30.99
C ASP A 46 9.64 -42.93 -31.77
N SER A 47 10.06 -44.06 -31.23
CA SER A 47 11.14 -44.91 -31.72
C SER A 47 10.87 -45.44 -33.12
N LEU A 48 11.84 -45.31 -34.02
CA LEU A 48 11.98 -46.22 -35.17
C LEU A 48 13.35 -46.89 -35.15
N SER A 49 13.25 -48.21 -35.17
CA SER A 49 14.25 -49.25 -35.08
C SER A 49 15.01 -49.51 -36.38
N GLU A 50 16.26 -49.96 -36.20
CA GLU A 50 17.05 -50.86 -37.04
C GLU A 50 17.54 -50.40 -38.43
N SER A 51 18.87 -50.50 -38.56
CA SER A 51 19.73 -50.40 -39.73
C SER A 51 19.51 -51.53 -40.76
N PRO A 52 20.01 -51.39 -42.02
CA PRO A 52 21.33 -51.96 -42.30
C PRO A 52 22.23 -51.15 -43.29
N THR A 53 23.52 -51.17 -42.97
CA THR A 53 24.72 -51.18 -43.85
C THR A 53 24.70 -50.50 -45.23
N SER A 54 25.58 -49.49 -45.41
CA SER A 54 26.65 -49.49 -46.42
C SER A 54 27.52 -48.22 -46.30
N GLU A 55 28.84 -48.42 -46.15
CA GLU A 55 29.91 -47.45 -46.49
C GLU A 55 30.05 -47.33 -48.04
N PRO A 56 30.85 -46.41 -48.64
CA PRO A 56 31.94 -45.61 -48.06
C PRO A 56 32.10 -44.15 -48.60
N GLU A 57 33.21 -43.52 -48.16
CA GLU A 57 34.00 -42.41 -48.76
C GLU A 57 33.50 -40.96 -48.56
N ALA A 58 34.14 -40.11 -47.76
CA ALA A 58 35.51 -39.54 -47.76
C ALA A 58 35.60 -38.16 -48.46
N THR A 59 36.46 -37.31 -47.85
CA THR A 59 37.00 -35.99 -48.27
C THR A 59 36.20 -34.75 -47.80
N ASN A 60 36.68 -33.95 -46.85
CA ASN A 60 37.85 -33.05 -46.71
C ASN A 60 37.60 -31.60 -47.18
N ALA A 61 37.99 -30.68 -46.27
CA ALA A 61 38.59 -29.35 -46.53
C ALA A 61 37.60 -28.20 -46.92
N SER A 62 37.39 -27.22 -46.02
CA SER A 62 38.14 -25.94 -45.88
C SER A 62 37.75 -24.92 -46.96
N SER A 63 37.08 -23.81 -46.64
CA SER A 63 37.62 -22.52 -46.16
C SER A 63 37.59 -21.45 -47.27
N GLU A 64 37.53 -20.18 -46.83
CA GLU A 64 37.77 -18.93 -47.59
C GLU A 64 36.55 -18.37 -48.36
N SER A 65 35.85 -17.34 -47.87
CA SER A 65 36.19 -15.91 -47.71
C SER A 65 36.26 -15.12 -49.02
N LEU A 66 35.23 -14.27 -49.24
CA LEU A 66 35.17 -12.86 -49.74
C LEU A 66 36.12 -12.44 -50.92
N PRO A 67 36.03 -11.24 -51.58
CA PRO A 67 35.32 -10.01 -51.19
C PRO A 67 34.84 -9.08 -52.36
N ILE A 68 34.43 -7.86 -51.98
CA ILE A 68 34.48 -6.55 -52.71
C ILE A 68 33.28 -6.13 -53.61
N SER A 69 32.58 -5.09 -53.12
CA SER A 69 31.69 -4.10 -53.76
C SER A 69 32.45 -3.14 -54.74
N PRO A 70 31.99 -1.95 -55.20
CA PRO A 70 30.69 -1.27 -55.12
C PRO A 70 30.21 -0.65 -56.47
N ASP A 71 29.02 -0.04 -56.50
CA ASP A 71 28.87 1.33 -57.02
C ASP A 71 27.46 1.93 -56.83
N ASN A 72 27.46 3.25 -56.64
CA ASN A 72 26.37 4.17 -56.34
C ASN A 72 25.45 4.46 -57.53
N ALA A 73 24.17 4.80 -57.29
CA ALA A 73 23.58 6.13 -57.57
C ALA A 73 22.03 6.15 -57.62
N ALA A 74 21.46 6.95 -56.71
CA ALA A 74 20.43 7.99 -56.90
C ALA A 74 19.05 7.70 -57.56
N ALA A 75 18.03 7.88 -56.70
CA ALA A 75 16.93 8.87 -56.79
C ALA A 75 15.65 8.61 -57.62
N ALA A 76 14.55 8.51 -56.84
CA ALA A 76 13.35 9.36 -56.85
C ALA A 76 12.10 8.99 -57.69
N ASN A 77 11.02 8.81 -56.91
CA ASN A 77 9.65 9.35 -57.03
C ASN A 77 8.69 8.84 -58.13
N GLY A 78 7.47 8.51 -57.66
CA GLY A 78 6.27 9.13 -58.23
C GLY A 78 5.02 8.26 -58.35
N ASP A 79 4.08 8.52 -57.43
CA ASP A 79 2.74 9.01 -57.77
C ASP A 79 1.59 8.02 -58.04
N SER A 80 0.51 8.20 -57.26
CA SER A 80 -0.86 7.97 -57.72
C SER A 80 -1.81 8.82 -56.88
N GLY A 81 -2.36 9.86 -57.51
CA GLY A 81 -3.20 10.88 -56.88
C GLY A 81 -4.71 10.59 -56.81
N PHE A 82 -5.35 11.50 -56.09
CA PHE A 82 -6.63 12.18 -56.33
C PHE A 82 -7.88 11.43 -56.83
N GLY A 83 -9.01 11.68 -56.13
CA GLY A 83 -10.35 11.58 -56.72
C GLY A 83 -11.50 11.72 -55.73
N ASP A 84 -12.00 12.96 -55.58
CA ASP A 84 -13.27 13.33 -54.93
C ASP A 84 -14.52 12.66 -55.54
N GLY A 85 -15.61 12.58 -54.76
CA GLY A 85 -16.97 12.69 -55.31
C GLY A 85 -18.08 11.93 -54.58
N LEU A 86 -18.90 12.68 -53.80
CA LEU A 86 -20.39 12.82 -53.88
C LEU A 86 -21.23 11.57 -54.26
N SER A 87 -22.43 11.28 -53.75
CA SER A 87 -23.43 11.89 -52.86
C SER A 87 -24.72 11.03 -53.01
N SER A 88 -25.55 10.92 -51.96
CA SER A 88 -27.04 10.76 -51.95
C SER A 88 -27.43 10.00 -50.66
N GLN A 89 -27.97 10.58 -49.59
CA GLN A 89 -29.25 11.27 -49.33
C GLN A 89 -30.55 10.47 -49.60
N ASP A 90 -31.45 10.63 -48.60
CA ASP A 90 -32.91 10.38 -48.50
C ASP A 90 -33.33 9.05 -47.85
N GLY A 91 -34.25 8.96 -46.88
CA GLY A 91 -35.13 9.89 -46.13
C GLY A 91 -35.87 9.05 -45.05
N ALA A 92 -36.05 9.53 -43.81
CA ALA A 92 -37.25 10.18 -43.24
C ALA A 92 -38.49 9.27 -42.92
N GLU A 93 -39.15 9.58 -41.79
CA GLU A 93 -40.48 9.17 -41.23
C GLU A 93 -40.38 8.30 -39.95
N SER A 94 -40.68 8.73 -38.71
CA SER A 94 -41.76 9.49 -38.03
C SER A 94 -42.75 8.61 -37.22
N ALA A 95 -42.67 8.74 -35.90
CA ALA A 95 -43.76 8.98 -34.92
C ALA A 95 -44.84 7.91 -34.55
N THR A 96 -44.72 7.41 -33.30
CA THR A 96 -45.74 7.36 -32.18
C THR A 96 -46.94 6.37 -32.23
N PRO A 97 -47.75 6.17 -31.13
CA PRO A 97 -47.49 5.88 -29.70
C PRO A 97 -48.49 4.85 -29.05
N VAL A 98 -48.43 4.68 -27.71
CA VAL A 98 -49.51 4.34 -26.72
C VAL A 98 -49.46 2.96 -25.99
N GLU A 99 -49.51 3.05 -24.66
CA GLU A 99 -49.61 2.05 -23.56
C GLU A 99 -51.06 1.44 -23.43
N PRO A 100 -51.61 0.93 -22.28
CA PRO A 100 -51.10 0.53 -20.94
C PRO A 100 -51.75 -0.76 -20.33
N ASP A 101 -51.57 -0.92 -19.00
CA ASP A 101 -52.40 -1.64 -17.99
C ASP A 101 -52.15 -3.14 -17.75
N ALA A 102 -52.22 -3.72 -16.54
CA ALA A 102 -52.44 -3.28 -15.15
C ALA A 102 -52.09 -4.48 -14.22
N ALA A 103 -51.44 -4.25 -13.08
CA ALA A 103 -51.99 -4.32 -11.71
C ALA A 103 -52.23 -5.72 -11.07
N ASP A 104 -51.54 -5.89 -9.93
CA ASP A 104 -52.05 -6.27 -8.60
C ASP A 104 -52.05 -7.71 -8.03
N GLU A 105 -51.45 -7.74 -6.82
CA GLU A 105 -51.90 -8.40 -5.58
C GLU A 105 -51.77 -9.93 -5.37
N LYS A 106 -50.83 -10.35 -4.48
CA LYS A 106 -51.07 -10.62 -3.04
C LYS A 106 -49.92 -11.39 -2.36
N SER A 107 -49.51 -10.88 -1.19
CA SER A 107 -48.65 -11.50 -0.15
C SER A 107 -49.35 -12.68 0.58
N PRO A 108 -48.85 -13.25 1.71
CA PRO A 108 -47.50 -13.28 2.33
C PRO A 108 -47.08 -14.70 2.84
N GLY A 109 -45.87 -14.86 3.40
CA GLY A 109 -45.61 -15.98 4.34
C GLY A 109 -44.14 -16.38 4.55
N GLU A 110 -43.49 -15.80 5.55
CA GLU A 110 -42.39 -16.44 6.32
C GLU A 110 -42.99 -17.48 7.30
N PRO A 111 -42.20 -18.25 8.11
CA PRO A 111 -40.85 -18.82 7.96
C PRO A 111 -40.82 -20.31 8.44
N THR A 112 -39.64 -20.95 8.52
CA THR A 112 -39.15 -22.02 9.47
C THR A 112 -38.31 -23.09 8.76
N SER A 113 -37.01 -23.23 9.10
CA SER A 113 -36.39 -24.33 9.87
C SER A 113 -36.94 -25.73 9.52
N THR A 114 -36.17 -26.76 9.15
CA THR A 114 -35.13 -27.44 9.96
C THR A 114 -34.56 -28.63 9.15
N THR A 115 -33.28 -28.95 9.37
CA THR A 115 -32.61 -30.29 9.34
C THR A 115 -32.83 -31.31 8.21
N GLU A 116 -31.68 -31.69 7.61
CA GLU A 116 -31.20 -33.05 7.33
C GLU A 116 -32.20 -34.16 6.95
N SER A 117 -32.06 -34.72 5.75
CA SER A 117 -31.39 -36.02 5.52
C SER A 117 -31.72 -36.60 4.15
N SER A 118 -30.79 -37.40 3.66
CA SER A 118 -30.75 -38.13 2.40
C SER A 118 -31.91 -39.10 2.18
N GLU A 119 -32.43 -39.17 0.96
CA GLU A 119 -32.70 -40.45 0.30
C GLU A 119 -32.84 -40.26 -1.22
N VAL A 120 -31.91 -40.88 -1.94
CA VAL A 120 -31.85 -40.95 -3.40
C VAL A 120 -32.84 -42.01 -3.85
N THR A 121 -33.78 -41.66 -4.73
CA THR A 121 -34.59 -42.63 -5.47
C THR A 121 -34.06 -42.74 -6.90
N ALA A 122 -33.93 -43.98 -7.34
CA ALA A 122 -33.24 -44.43 -8.53
C ALA A 122 -34.06 -44.18 -9.80
N GLU A 123 -34.10 -42.93 -10.28
CA GLU A 123 -34.69 -42.59 -11.59
C GLU A 123 -33.87 -41.56 -12.38
N GLU A 124 -32.54 -41.54 -12.19
CA GLU A 124 -31.60 -40.77 -13.03
C GLU A 124 -30.43 -41.64 -13.50
N SER A 125 -30.73 -42.76 -14.15
CA SER A 125 -29.70 -43.60 -14.81
C SER A 125 -30.07 -43.98 -16.24
N ALA A 126 -30.33 -42.99 -17.10
CA ALA A 126 -30.52 -43.24 -18.53
C ALA A 126 -30.21 -42.04 -19.45
N ALA A 127 -29.19 -41.23 -19.14
CA ALA A 127 -28.69 -40.21 -20.06
C ALA A 127 -27.17 -40.02 -19.92
N ALA A 128 -26.41 -41.03 -20.33
CA ALA A 128 -24.97 -40.93 -20.48
C ALA A 128 -24.55 -41.60 -21.80
N SER A 129 -24.39 -40.79 -22.86
CA SER A 129 -23.45 -41.06 -23.97
C SER A 129 -23.46 -39.94 -25.02
N GLU A 130 -23.13 -38.71 -24.62
CA GLU A 130 -22.45 -37.78 -25.53
C GLU A 130 -21.26 -37.19 -24.77
N GLU A 131 -20.10 -37.81 -24.94
CA GLU A 131 -18.82 -37.25 -24.49
C GLU A 131 -18.57 -35.94 -25.24
N LYS A 132 -18.95 -34.82 -24.61
CA LYS A 132 -18.36 -33.53 -24.97
C LYS A 132 -16.84 -33.66 -24.78
N PRO A 133 -16.03 -33.29 -25.78
CA PRO A 133 -14.58 -33.37 -25.64
C PRO A 133 -14.20 -32.59 -24.38
N PRO A 134 -13.25 -33.09 -23.56
CA PRO A 134 -12.84 -32.40 -22.35
C PRO A 134 -12.47 -30.99 -22.77
N ARG A 135 -13.19 -29.98 -22.26
CA ARG A 135 -12.79 -28.58 -22.42
C ARG A 135 -11.34 -28.54 -21.97
N ARG A 136 -10.40 -28.38 -22.91
CA ARG A 136 -8.99 -28.18 -22.62
C ARG A 136 -8.95 -27.10 -21.53
N ARG A 137 -8.69 -27.47 -20.29
CA ARG A 137 -8.36 -26.51 -19.24
C ARG A 137 -7.12 -25.83 -19.79
N ARG A 138 -7.26 -24.62 -20.34
CA ARG A 138 -6.12 -23.74 -20.63
C ARG A 138 -5.23 -23.85 -19.39
N ARG A 139 -4.03 -24.44 -19.53
CA ARG A 139 -3.05 -24.47 -18.44
C ARG A 139 -2.91 -23.01 -18.04
N ARG A 140 -3.46 -22.64 -16.87
CA ARG A 140 -3.25 -21.29 -16.36
C ARG A 140 -1.76 -21.22 -16.10
N GLY A 141 -1.04 -20.46 -16.93
CA GLY A 141 0.37 -20.18 -16.73
C GLY A 141 0.64 -19.69 -15.30
N PRO A 142 1.90 -19.68 -14.86
CA PRO A 142 2.24 -19.34 -13.49
C PRO A 142 1.65 -17.98 -13.08
N ARG A 143 1.05 -17.93 -11.88
CA ARG A 143 0.43 -16.71 -11.35
C ARG A 143 1.47 -15.61 -11.21
N THR A 144 1.10 -14.39 -11.57
CA THR A 144 1.94 -13.21 -11.40
C THR A 144 1.99 -12.73 -9.95
N PHE A 145 3.10 -12.11 -9.58
CA PHE A 145 3.29 -11.41 -8.31
C PHE A 145 4.05 -10.12 -8.55
N PHE A 146 3.33 -9.01 -8.63
CA PHE A 146 3.88 -7.67 -8.77
C PHE A 146 4.19 -7.09 -7.38
N SER A 147 5.46 -6.95 -7.04
CA SER A 147 5.96 -6.45 -5.76
C SER A 147 6.63 -5.09 -5.95
N LEU A 148 6.18 -4.09 -5.20
CA LEU A 148 6.66 -2.72 -5.29
C LEU A 148 7.20 -2.25 -3.94
N ASP A 149 8.29 -1.51 -3.99
CA ASP A 149 8.68 -0.57 -2.95
C ASP A 149 8.20 0.81 -3.41
N MET A 150 7.75 1.68 -2.49
CA MET A 150 7.56 3.09 -2.82
C MET A 150 8.87 3.64 -3.37
N PHE A 151 8.79 4.34 -4.50
CA PHE A 151 9.95 4.85 -5.20
C PHE A 151 10.78 5.73 -4.26
N PRO A 152 12.07 5.43 -4.07
CA PRO A 152 12.94 6.29 -3.29
C PRO A 152 13.19 7.60 -4.01
N TYR A 153 13.43 8.65 -3.22
CA TYR A 153 13.96 9.91 -3.73
C TYR A 153 15.47 9.74 -3.95
N PRO A 154 16.00 10.07 -5.14
CA PRO A 154 17.43 10.14 -5.38
C PRO A 154 18.11 11.10 -4.39
N SER A 155 19.27 10.69 -3.87
CA SER A 155 20.06 11.49 -2.94
C SER A 155 21.54 11.13 -3.07
N LEU A 156 22.44 12.08 -2.88
CA LEU A 156 23.89 11.84 -2.96
C LEU A 156 24.42 11.06 -1.74
N ASP A 157 23.64 10.97 -0.66
CA ASP A 157 23.95 10.08 0.48
C ASP A 157 23.49 8.62 0.23
N GLY A 158 22.70 8.39 -0.82
CA GLY A 158 22.12 7.10 -1.15
C GLY A 158 21.05 6.64 -0.16
N PHE A 159 20.92 5.33 0.02
CA PHE A 159 19.93 4.73 0.91
C PHE A 159 20.27 4.93 2.39
N SER A 160 19.24 5.31 3.15
CA SER A 160 19.22 5.10 4.60
C SER A 160 18.93 3.63 4.94
N VAL A 161 19.35 3.20 6.13
CA VAL A 161 19.00 1.86 6.66
C VAL A 161 17.49 1.67 6.82
N SER A 162 16.72 2.74 7.07
CA SER A 162 15.26 2.69 7.14
C SER A 162 14.63 2.28 5.81
N GLN A 163 15.12 2.85 4.70
CA GLN A 163 14.67 2.47 3.36
C GLN A 163 15.08 1.03 3.05
N LEU A 164 16.33 0.64 3.34
CA LEU A 164 16.79 -0.74 3.12
C LEU A 164 16.05 -1.78 3.97
N ARG A 165 15.49 -1.40 5.13
CA ARG A 165 14.62 -2.29 5.92
C ARG A 165 13.34 -2.65 5.15
N GLY A 166 12.74 -1.66 4.48
CA GLY A 166 11.60 -1.87 3.58
C GLY A 166 11.96 -2.80 2.43
N VAL A 167 13.07 -2.47 1.73
CA VAL A 167 13.63 -3.27 0.62
C VAL A 167 13.88 -4.72 1.06
N ALA A 168 14.55 -4.96 2.18
CA ALA A 168 14.83 -6.31 2.69
C ALA A 168 13.54 -7.09 3.00
N THR A 169 12.55 -6.41 3.60
CA THR A 169 11.25 -7.02 3.91
C THR A 169 10.53 -7.46 2.65
N ASN A 170 10.50 -6.59 1.64
CA ASN A 170 9.85 -6.86 0.36
C ASN A 170 10.59 -7.96 -0.42
N ASP A 171 11.92 -7.89 -0.46
CA ASP A 171 12.80 -8.84 -1.13
C ASP A 171 12.63 -10.27 -0.60
N VAL A 172 12.55 -10.44 0.74
CA VAL A 172 12.25 -11.73 1.37
C VAL A 172 10.92 -12.29 0.86
N VAL A 173 9.88 -11.45 0.80
CA VAL A 173 8.55 -11.87 0.33
C VAL A 173 8.60 -12.19 -1.17
N ALA A 174 9.26 -11.38 -1.99
CA ALA A 174 9.39 -11.59 -3.42
C ALA A 174 10.09 -12.92 -3.75
N ARG A 175 11.25 -13.20 -3.12
CA ARG A 175 11.98 -14.46 -3.27
C ARG A 175 11.19 -15.67 -2.76
N TYR A 176 10.44 -15.51 -1.67
CA TYR A 176 9.51 -16.54 -1.19
C TYR A 176 8.38 -16.82 -2.21
N GLN A 177 7.85 -15.80 -2.88
CA GLN A 177 6.82 -15.99 -3.90
C GLN A 177 7.40 -16.63 -5.18
N GLN A 178 8.62 -16.28 -5.55
CA GLN A 178 9.33 -16.87 -6.69
C GLN A 178 9.56 -18.37 -6.47
N SER A 179 10.11 -18.76 -5.32
CA SER A 179 10.30 -20.17 -4.94
C SER A 179 8.98 -20.95 -4.73
N ARG A 180 7.83 -20.26 -4.65
CA ARG A 180 6.48 -20.86 -4.69
C ARG A 180 5.93 -21.01 -6.12
N GLY A 181 6.75 -20.79 -7.14
CA GLY A 181 6.41 -20.95 -8.55
C GLY A 181 5.63 -19.78 -9.16
N LYS A 182 5.66 -18.59 -8.54
CA LYS A 182 5.06 -17.38 -9.12
C LYS A 182 6.05 -16.67 -10.03
N ARG A 183 5.52 -16.02 -11.07
CA ARG A 183 6.28 -15.03 -11.85
C ARG A 183 6.31 -13.73 -11.08
N VAL A 184 7.47 -13.39 -10.51
CA VAL A 184 7.62 -12.21 -9.65
C VAL A 184 8.22 -11.08 -10.45
N LEU A 185 7.49 -9.98 -10.60
CA LEU A 185 8.04 -8.70 -11.06
C LEU A 185 8.29 -7.84 -9.82
N ARG A 186 9.54 -7.42 -9.66
CA ARG A 186 9.96 -6.44 -8.65
C ARG A 186 10.81 -5.39 -9.37
N PRO A 187 10.19 -4.34 -9.91
CA PRO A 187 10.89 -3.26 -10.57
C PRO A 187 11.35 -2.25 -9.51
N ILE A 188 12.00 -1.19 -9.98
CA ILE A 188 12.25 0.00 -9.17
C ILE A 188 11.95 1.23 -10.02
N GLY A 189 11.55 2.31 -9.38
CA GLY A 189 11.53 3.62 -10.02
C GLY A 189 12.10 4.65 -9.06
N TRP A 190 12.49 5.80 -9.60
CA TRP A 190 13.06 6.92 -8.87
C TRP A 190 12.07 8.06 -8.88
N ASP A 191 11.60 8.47 -7.71
CA ASP A 191 10.73 9.63 -7.60
C ASP A 191 11.60 10.88 -7.48
N ALA A 192 11.96 11.42 -8.65
CA ALA A 192 13.13 12.29 -8.82
C ALA A 192 12.80 13.79 -8.92
N PHE A 193 11.56 14.16 -9.25
CA PHE A 193 11.08 15.55 -9.16
C PHE A 193 10.67 15.93 -7.74
N GLN A 194 11.65 16.00 -6.83
CA GLN A 194 11.41 16.28 -5.42
C GLN A 194 12.06 17.60 -4.99
N ALA A 195 11.41 18.33 -4.08
CA ALA A 195 11.97 19.55 -3.50
C ALA A 195 13.34 19.32 -2.82
N SER A 196 13.56 18.14 -2.25
CA SER A 196 14.85 17.79 -1.64
C SER A 196 16.00 17.71 -2.66
N VAL A 197 15.71 17.35 -3.91
CA VAL A 197 16.72 17.27 -4.97
C VAL A 197 17.18 18.68 -5.35
N GLU A 198 16.27 19.66 -5.45
CA GLU A 198 16.67 21.05 -5.67
C GLU A 198 17.50 21.60 -4.52
N GLU A 199 17.09 21.31 -3.28
CA GLU A 199 17.81 21.78 -2.10
C GLU A 199 19.23 21.22 -2.07
N GLU A 200 19.40 19.93 -2.33
CA GLU A 200 20.71 19.29 -2.44
C GLU A 200 21.53 19.86 -3.61
N ALA A 201 20.89 20.14 -4.76
CA ALA A 201 21.53 20.77 -5.91
C ALA A 201 22.07 22.17 -5.58
N ARG A 202 21.28 23.00 -4.87
CA ARG A 202 21.71 24.33 -4.42
C ARG A 202 22.88 24.24 -3.44
N GLN A 203 22.82 23.31 -2.48
CA GLN A 203 23.89 23.13 -1.48
C GLN A 203 25.22 22.67 -2.10
N LYS A 204 25.14 21.89 -3.18
CA LYS A 204 26.30 21.33 -3.88
C LYS A 204 26.76 22.16 -5.09
N GLU A 205 26.04 23.24 -5.41
CA GLU A 205 26.27 24.10 -6.57
C GLU A 205 26.32 23.34 -7.92
N ILE A 206 25.45 22.34 -8.08
CA ILE A 206 25.30 21.54 -9.31
C ILE A 206 23.84 21.60 -9.80
N SER A 207 23.58 21.07 -10.99
CA SER A 207 22.22 20.95 -11.51
C SER A 207 21.42 19.86 -10.76
N PRO A 208 20.09 20.00 -10.66
CA PRO A 208 19.24 18.92 -10.13
C PRO A 208 19.36 17.62 -10.92
N ARG A 209 19.61 17.69 -12.24
CA ARG A 209 19.87 16.51 -13.07
C ARG A 209 21.10 15.75 -12.60
N GLN A 210 22.19 16.45 -12.30
CA GLN A 210 23.40 15.82 -11.77
C GLN A 210 23.17 15.17 -10.39
N VAL A 211 22.34 15.77 -9.53
CA VAL A 211 21.96 15.14 -8.24
C VAL A 211 21.22 13.83 -8.48
N VAL A 212 20.23 13.83 -9.38
CA VAL A 212 19.47 12.63 -9.72
C VAL A 212 20.39 11.56 -10.29
N ASP A 213 21.18 11.87 -11.32
CA ASP A 213 22.01 10.87 -12.00
C ASP A 213 23.04 10.25 -11.06
N GLN A 214 23.71 11.06 -10.24
CA GLN A 214 24.69 10.59 -9.25
C GLN A 214 24.03 9.80 -8.11
N GLY A 215 22.90 10.28 -7.59
CA GLY A 215 22.17 9.63 -6.52
C GLY A 215 21.57 8.29 -6.97
N VAL A 216 20.97 8.25 -8.16
CA VAL A 216 20.45 7.02 -8.78
C VAL A 216 21.55 5.99 -8.97
N GLU A 217 22.71 6.37 -9.50
CA GLU A 217 23.81 5.41 -9.69
C GLU A 217 24.32 4.85 -8.36
N LEU A 218 24.51 5.70 -7.34
CA LEU A 218 24.91 5.26 -6.00
C LEU A 218 23.88 4.30 -5.40
N MET A 219 22.60 4.64 -5.47
CA MET A 219 21.50 3.84 -4.93
C MET A 219 21.35 2.51 -5.69
N ARG A 220 21.54 2.53 -7.01
CA ARG A 220 21.57 1.34 -7.87
C ARG A 220 22.72 0.42 -7.48
N GLU A 221 23.92 0.95 -7.28
CA GLU A 221 25.06 0.20 -6.77
C GLU A 221 24.75 -0.42 -5.40
N GLN A 222 24.25 0.37 -4.46
CA GLN A 222 23.88 -0.11 -3.12
C GLN A 222 22.87 -1.26 -3.17
N LEU A 223 21.84 -1.20 -4.02
CA LEU A 223 20.87 -2.30 -4.16
C LEU A 223 21.47 -3.56 -4.78
N ARG A 224 22.37 -3.41 -5.76
CA ARG A 224 23.12 -4.53 -6.34
C ARG A 224 24.00 -5.19 -5.27
N ARG A 225 24.75 -4.39 -4.51
CA ARG A 225 25.57 -4.86 -3.39
C ARG A 225 24.74 -5.51 -2.30
N PHE A 226 23.58 -4.94 -1.99
CA PHE A 226 22.61 -5.47 -1.02
C PHE A 226 21.96 -6.79 -1.48
N GLY A 227 22.25 -7.27 -2.69
CA GLY A 227 21.67 -8.49 -3.25
C GLY A 227 20.14 -8.41 -3.38
N ALA A 228 19.60 -7.20 -3.61
CA ALA A 228 18.15 -7.02 -3.75
C ALA A 228 17.66 -7.61 -5.08
N LEU A 229 16.55 -8.34 -5.07
CA LEU A 229 15.88 -8.80 -6.30
C LEU A 229 15.26 -7.59 -7.03
N VAL A 230 15.94 -7.06 -8.04
CA VAL A 230 15.46 -5.94 -8.84
C VAL A 230 15.53 -6.31 -10.33
N HIS A 231 14.45 -6.04 -11.05
CA HIS A 231 14.39 -6.19 -12.51
C HIS A 231 14.73 -4.85 -13.15
N TRP A 232 16.02 -4.63 -13.42
CA TRP A 232 16.54 -3.33 -13.90
C TRP A 232 16.03 -2.94 -15.29
N ASP A 233 15.62 -3.90 -16.14
CA ASP A 233 14.96 -3.59 -17.42
C ASP A 233 13.60 -2.89 -17.26
N HIS A 234 13.06 -2.88 -16.04
CA HIS A 234 11.79 -2.27 -15.64
C HIS A 234 11.98 -1.00 -14.78
N GLU A 235 13.18 -0.42 -14.83
CA GLU A 235 13.53 0.83 -14.16
C GLU A 235 12.80 2.03 -14.80
N VAL A 236 12.38 2.99 -13.97
CA VAL A 236 11.69 4.23 -14.37
C VAL A 236 12.32 5.40 -13.61
N ASP A 237 12.61 6.50 -14.29
CA ASP A 237 13.00 7.77 -13.67
C ASP A 237 11.88 8.77 -13.92
N THR A 238 11.15 9.19 -12.87
CA THR A 238 10.01 10.10 -13.04
C THR A 238 10.39 11.48 -13.58
N SER A 239 11.68 11.76 -13.72
CA SER A 239 12.24 12.97 -14.30
C SER A 239 12.91 12.81 -15.65
N ASP A 240 12.91 11.60 -16.23
CA ASP A 240 13.23 11.38 -17.64
C ASP A 240 12.09 11.92 -18.53
N PRO A 241 12.37 12.73 -19.58
CA PRO A 241 11.37 13.19 -20.53
C PRO A 241 10.47 12.10 -21.14
N GLU A 242 11.02 10.91 -21.40
CA GLU A 242 10.25 9.79 -21.95
C GLU A 242 9.27 9.19 -20.95
N ASP A 243 9.49 9.42 -19.65
CA ASP A 243 8.56 9.04 -18.58
C ASP A 243 7.60 10.20 -18.25
N TYR A 244 8.08 11.40 -17.91
CA TYR A 244 7.17 12.48 -17.47
C TYR A 244 6.28 13.06 -18.56
N ARG A 245 6.52 12.74 -19.85
CA ARG A 245 5.52 12.99 -20.91
C ARG A 245 4.15 12.43 -20.52
N TRP A 246 4.11 11.32 -19.77
CA TRP A 246 2.86 10.69 -19.32
C TRP A 246 2.22 11.41 -18.14
N SER A 247 2.99 12.15 -17.32
CA SER A 247 2.43 13.10 -16.36
C SER A 247 1.76 14.28 -17.07
N GLN A 248 2.38 14.79 -18.14
CA GLN A 248 1.80 15.86 -18.97
C GLN A 248 0.55 15.40 -19.71
N TRP A 249 0.59 14.21 -20.30
CA TRP A 249 -0.57 13.55 -20.89
C TRP A 249 -1.69 13.39 -19.86
N LEU A 250 -1.39 12.87 -18.66
CA LEU A 250 -2.37 12.70 -17.59
C LEU A 250 -3.04 14.04 -17.22
N PHE A 251 -2.29 15.12 -17.15
CA PHE A 251 -2.84 16.45 -16.90
C PHE A 251 -3.78 16.91 -18.01
N LEU A 252 -3.41 16.73 -19.29
CA LEU A 252 -4.29 17.06 -20.41
C LEU A 252 -5.59 16.24 -20.38
N GLN A 253 -5.52 14.97 -20.02
CA GLN A 253 -6.70 14.11 -19.87
C GLN A 253 -7.60 14.56 -18.71
N LEU A 254 -7.02 14.92 -17.55
CA LEU A 254 -7.77 15.48 -16.43
C LEU A 254 -8.50 16.77 -16.85
N ARG A 255 -7.82 17.64 -17.61
CA ARG A 255 -8.41 18.87 -18.15
C ARG A 255 -9.54 18.59 -19.12
N GLU A 256 -9.36 17.66 -20.05
CA GLU A 256 -10.41 17.26 -21.01
C GLU A 256 -11.66 16.73 -20.31
N LYS A 257 -11.50 16.09 -19.15
CA LYS A 257 -12.62 15.64 -18.29
C LYS A 257 -13.20 16.72 -17.38
N GLY A 258 -12.72 17.97 -17.47
CA GLY A 258 -13.21 19.09 -16.65
C GLY A 258 -12.74 19.03 -15.20
N LEU A 259 -11.72 18.23 -14.87
CA LEU A 259 -11.20 18.07 -13.52
C LEU A 259 -10.06 19.05 -13.20
N VAL A 260 -9.58 19.82 -14.17
CA VAL A 260 -8.55 20.85 -13.97
C VAL A 260 -9.22 22.21 -14.03
N HIS A 261 -8.98 23.03 -13.01
CA HIS A 261 -9.38 24.43 -12.99
C HIS A 261 -8.24 25.29 -12.44
N GLN A 262 -8.31 26.59 -12.69
CA GLN A 262 -7.33 27.57 -12.23
C GLN A 262 -8.08 28.72 -11.55
N ASP A 263 -7.62 29.12 -10.38
CA ASP A 263 -8.07 30.31 -9.65
C ASP A 263 -6.88 31.21 -9.29
N ASP A 264 -7.12 32.26 -8.51
CA ASP A 264 -6.07 33.19 -8.07
C ASP A 264 -4.94 32.51 -7.27
N ALA A 265 -5.19 31.31 -6.73
CA ALA A 265 -4.21 30.52 -5.97
C ALA A 265 -3.44 29.51 -6.82
N GLY A 266 -3.74 29.37 -8.12
CA GLY A 266 -3.00 28.52 -9.05
C GLY A 266 -3.83 27.40 -9.68
N TRP A 267 -3.15 26.34 -10.13
CA TRP A 267 -3.77 25.20 -10.79
C TRP A 267 -4.27 24.19 -9.76
N LYS A 268 -5.51 23.71 -9.92
CA LYS A 268 -6.11 22.71 -9.03
C LYS A 268 -6.70 21.55 -9.81
N VAL A 269 -6.69 20.38 -9.18
CA VAL A 269 -7.35 19.17 -9.67
C VAL A 269 -8.49 18.76 -8.74
N ALA A 270 -9.67 18.57 -9.32
CA ALA A 270 -10.93 18.20 -8.69
C ALA A 270 -10.94 16.76 -8.13
N ILE A 271 -10.04 16.45 -7.20
CA ILE A 271 -10.01 15.15 -6.50
C ILE A 271 -11.27 14.95 -5.64
N THR A 272 -11.95 16.03 -5.27
CA THR A 272 -13.22 15.98 -4.51
C THR A 272 -14.34 15.28 -5.27
N ASP A 273 -14.36 15.35 -6.61
CA ASP A 273 -15.29 14.58 -7.46
C ASP A 273 -15.11 13.05 -7.28
N TYR A 274 -13.95 12.63 -6.78
CA TYR A 274 -13.62 11.24 -6.47
C TYR A 274 -13.72 10.90 -4.97
N ALA A 275 -14.23 11.80 -4.13
CA ALA A 275 -14.24 11.61 -2.68
C ALA A 275 -15.04 10.36 -2.25
N GLU A 276 -16.20 10.07 -2.86
CA GLU A 276 -17.00 8.88 -2.52
C GLU A 276 -16.35 7.56 -2.97
N PRO A 277 -15.87 7.40 -4.22
CA PRO A 277 -15.09 6.23 -4.61
C PRO A 277 -13.86 6.02 -3.71
N LEU A 278 -13.13 7.08 -3.39
CA LEU A 278 -11.96 7.03 -2.51
C LEU A 278 -12.34 6.62 -1.08
N HIS A 279 -13.45 7.11 -0.55
CA HIS A 279 -13.91 6.76 0.79
C HIS A 279 -14.43 5.32 0.87
N SER A 280 -15.32 4.95 -0.05
CA SER A 280 -15.98 3.64 -0.09
C SER A 280 -14.99 2.50 -0.42
N GLY A 281 -14.02 2.75 -1.31
CA GLY A 281 -12.98 1.79 -1.71
C GLY A 281 -12.14 1.27 -0.54
N LEU A 282 -11.95 2.08 0.52
CA LEU A 282 -11.19 1.69 1.73
C LEU A 282 -11.75 0.45 2.43
N LYS A 283 -13.03 0.15 2.27
CA LYS A 283 -13.66 -1.03 2.90
C LYS A 283 -13.02 -2.34 2.40
N ASN A 284 -12.68 -2.42 1.12
CA ASN A 284 -12.24 -3.64 0.46
C ASN A 284 -10.71 -3.82 0.42
N LEU A 285 -9.95 -2.78 0.80
CA LEU A 285 -8.50 -2.79 0.79
C LEU A 285 -7.90 -3.59 1.96
N LYS A 286 -6.94 -4.46 1.63
CA LYS A 286 -6.10 -5.18 2.60
C LYS A 286 -4.94 -4.32 3.08
N TRP A 287 -5.26 -3.08 3.47
CA TRP A 287 -4.30 -2.09 3.98
C TRP A 287 -4.38 -2.01 5.51
N PRO A 288 -3.33 -1.53 6.19
CA PRO A 288 -3.32 -1.41 7.64
C PRO A 288 -4.49 -0.56 8.16
N PRO A 289 -5.14 -0.95 9.27
CA PRO A 289 -6.27 -0.21 9.82
C PRO A 289 -5.95 1.26 10.11
N ARG A 290 -4.74 1.56 10.60
CA ARG A 290 -4.28 2.93 10.86
C ARG A 290 -4.25 3.78 9.59
N THR A 291 -3.67 3.27 8.50
CA THR A 291 -3.63 3.95 7.20
C THR A 291 -5.04 4.24 6.67
N LYS A 292 -5.95 3.26 6.77
CA LYS A 292 -7.35 3.47 6.39
C LYS A 292 -8.05 4.50 7.26
N ALA A 293 -7.76 4.54 8.56
CA ALA A 293 -8.34 5.51 9.47
C ALA A 293 -7.86 6.93 9.15
N LEU A 294 -6.55 7.11 8.88
CA LEU A 294 -5.98 8.38 8.43
C LEU A 294 -6.67 8.87 7.15
N GLN A 295 -6.76 8.02 6.12
CA GLN A 295 -7.46 8.39 4.88
C GLN A 295 -8.94 8.72 5.07
N ARG A 296 -9.67 7.98 5.92
CA ARG A 296 -11.08 8.32 6.23
C ARG A 296 -11.21 9.67 6.92
N ASN A 297 -10.29 9.98 7.84
CA ASN A 297 -10.29 11.25 8.55
C ASN A 297 -9.90 12.41 7.64
N TRP A 298 -8.97 12.16 6.70
CA TRP A 298 -8.55 13.12 5.68
C TRP A 298 -9.69 13.44 4.71
N ILE A 299 -10.34 12.42 4.15
CA ILE A 299 -11.52 12.60 3.28
C ILE A 299 -12.67 13.24 4.06
N GLY A 300 -12.85 12.82 5.32
CA GLY A 300 -13.75 13.47 6.27
C GLY A 300 -15.22 13.47 5.85
N ARG A 301 -15.70 12.39 5.22
CA ARG A 301 -17.10 12.23 4.79
C ARG A 301 -18.09 12.45 5.94
N ARG A 302 -19.10 13.28 5.72
CA ARG A 302 -20.19 13.60 6.65
C ARG A 302 -21.53 13.48 5.92
N GLU A 303 -22.45 12.71 6.48
CA GLU A 303 -23.85 12.69 6.03
C GLU A 303 -24.62 13.78 6.78
N GLY A 304 -25.52 14.45 6.06
CA GLY A 304 -26.40 15.46 6.62
C GLY A 304 -27.43 15.95 5.60
N THR A 305 -27.82 17.20 5.76
CA THR A 305 -28.87 17.83 4.96
C THR A 305 -28.33 19.15 4.40
N LYS A 306 -28.42 19.32 3.09
CA LYS A 306 -28.30 20.63 2.45
C LYS A 306 -29.57 21.40 2.74
N LEU A 307 -29.43 22.65 3.14
CA LEU A 307 -30.50 23.53 3.57
C LEU A 307 -30.36 24.87 2.84
N VAL A 308 -31.44 25.35 2.23
CA VAL A 308 -31.49 26.66 1.58
C VAL A 308 -32.15 27.66 2.54
N LEU A 309 -31.38 28.67 2.92
CA LEU A 309 -31.85 29.83 3.70
C LEU A 309 -32.14 31.00 2.75
N LYS A 310 -33.07 31.88 3.16
CA LYS A 310 -33.30 33.16 2.47
C LYS A 310 -32.53 34.26 3.21
N ALA A 311 -31.60 34.91 2.53
CA ALA A 311 -30.75 35.97 3.07
C ALA A 311 -31.14 37.35 2.53
N SER A 312 -31.05 38.39 3.37
CA SER A 312 -31.31 39.79 3.05
C SER A 312 -30.59 40.71 4.04
N SER A 313 -30.55 42.02 3.77
CA SER A 313 -30.25 43.06 4.77
C SER A 313 -31.38 44.10 4.81
N GLU A 314 -31.28 45.08 5.70
CA GLU A 314 -32.28 46.17 5.78
C GLU A 314 -32.20 47.13 4.58
N LEU A 315 -31.01 47.26 3.98
CA LEU A 315 -30.73 48.20 2.90
C LEU A 315 -30.67 47.54 1.51
N TYR A 316 -30.89 46.21 1.45
CA TYR A 316 -30.97 45.44 0.21
C TYR A 316 -32.43 45.10 -0.14
N ASP A 317 -32.88 45.50 -1.34
CA ASP A 317 -34.23 45.23 -1.83
C ASP A 317 -34.28 43.90 -2.58
N GLY A 318 -34.35 42.79 -1.83
CA GLY A 318 -34.42 41.46 -2.41
C GLY A 318 -34.22 40.33 -1.41
N TRP A 319 -34.26 39.10 -1.92
CA TRP A 319 -33.89 37.90 -1.16
C TRP A 319 -32.94 37.06 -2.00
N GLU A 320 -31.82 36.68 -1.40
CA GLU A 320 -30.84 35.78 -2.01
C GLU A 320 -30.96 34.39 -1.38
N GLU A 321 -30.62 33.36 -2.15
CA GLU A 321 -30.56 31.99 -1.64
C GLU A 321 -29.16 31.70 -1.08
N LEU A 322 -29.12 31.20 0.15
CA LEU A 322 -27.90 30.85 0.86
C LEU A 322 -27.95 29.37 1.24
N GLU A 323 -27.08 28.59 0.61
CA GLU A 323 -26.95 27.17 0.88
C GLU A 323 -26.08 26.93 2.12
N VAL A 324 -26.54 26.07 3.03
CA VAL A 324 -25.79 25.67 4.22
C VAL A 324 -25.91 24.17 4.47
N PHE A 325 -24.97 23.61 5.23
CA PHE A 325 -25.00 22.20 5.61
C PHE A 325 -25.37 22.01 7.09
N ALA A 326 -26.34 21.13 7.36
CA ALA A 326 -26.76 20.75 8.70
C ALA A 326 -26.60 19.23 8.92
N ARG A 327 -25.77 18.84 9.91
CA ARG A 327 -25.63 17.41 10.30
C ARG A 327 -26.85 16.85 11.02
N LYS A 328 -27.58 17.72 11.73
CA LYS A 328 -28.71 17.36 12.57
C LYS A 328 -29.81 18.40 12.35
N ILE A 329 -30.56 18.21 11.28
CA ILE A 329 -31.60 19.14 10.85
C ILE A 329 -32.66 19.38 11.93
N GLU A 330 -32.86 18.44 12.85
CA GLU A 330 -33.79 18.58 13.99
C GLU A 330 -33.38 19.69 14.97
N ALA A 331 -32.09 20.05 15.02
CA ALA A 331 -31.58 21.15 15.85
C ALA A 331 -31.68 22.51 15.16
N LEU A 332 -32.18 22.57 13.91
CA LEU A 332 -32.34 23.83 13.17
C LEU A 332 -33.09 24.93 13.95
N PRO A 333 -34.13 24.67 14.76
CA PRO A 333 -34.78 25.72 15.55
C PRO A 333 -33.85 26.44 16.55
N GLU A 334 -32.71 25.84 16.89
CA GLU A 334 -31.72 26.40 17.81
C GLU A 334 -30.59 27.14 17.09
N ALA A 335 -30.53 27.10 15.76
CA ALA A 335 -29.54 27.83 14.98
C ALA A 335 -29.61 29.34 15.26
N SER A 336 -28.46 29.96 15.49
CA SER A 336 -28.36 31.34 15.97
C SER A 336 -27.56 32.29 15.10
N PHE A 337 -26.76 31.82 14.15
CA PHE A 337 -26.03 32.65 13.19
C PHE A 337 -25.62 31.85 11.95
N VAL A 338 -25.18 32.55 10.90
CA VAL A 338 -24.46 31.97 9.76
C VAL A 338 -23.10 32.66 9.64
N VAL A 339 -22.05 31.91 9.27
CA VAL A 339 -20.73 32.46 8.94
C VAL A 339 -20.36 32.11 7.51
N LEU A 340 -20.07 33.10 6.68
CA LEU A 340 -19.62 32.95 5.30
C LEU A 340 -18.09 33.01 5.22
N CYS A 341 -17.52 32.36 4.20
CA CYS A 341 -16.15 32.64 3.81
C CYS A 341 -16.01 34.06 3.24
N PRO A 342 -14.83 34.70 3.34
CA PRO A 342 -14.57 36.01 2.76
C PRO A 342 -14.78 36.08 1.24
N GLU A 343 -14.65 34.95 0.55
CA GLU A 343 -14.81 34.84 -0.91
C GLU A 343 -16.25 34.59 -1.35
N HIS A 344 -17.22 34.55 -0.41
CA HIS A 344 -18.58 34.15 -0.73
C HIS A 344 -19.30 35.20 -1.62
N PRO A 345 -19.85 34.82 -2.80
CA PRO A 345 -20.41 35.79 -3.76
C PRO A 345 -21.54 36.67 -3.22
N LEU A 346 -22.29 36.18 -2.23
CA LEU A 346 -23.36 36.97 -1.60
C LEU A 346 -22.87 38.23 -0.89
N LEU A 347 -21.59 38.30 -0.49
CA LEU A 347 -21.07 39.45 0.23
C LEU A 347 -21.14 40.75 -0.59
N GLU A 348 -21.02 40.65 -1.92
CA GLU A 348 -21.16 41.81 -2.82
C GLU A 348 -22.58 42.38 -2.84
N LYS A 349 -23.57 41.61 -2.41
CA LYS A 349 -25.00 41.97 -2.52
C LYS A 349 -25.63 42.35 -1.19
N ILE A 350 -25.36 41.58 -0.14
CA ILE A 350 -26.14 41.65 1.11
C ILE A 350 -25.45 42.45 2.22
N VAL A 351 -24.16 42.77 2.09
CA VAL A 351 -23.43 43.51 3.14
C VAL A 351 -24.01 44.91 3.29
N ASP A 352 -24.28 45.28 4.53
CA ASP A 352 -24.83 46.58 4.87
C ASP A 352 -23.73 47.64 4.70
N PRO A 353 -23.98 48.80 4.06
CA PRO A 353 -22.95 49.82 3.77
C PRO A 353 -22.12 50.28 4.98
N ILE A 354 -22.66 50.18 6.20
CA ILE A 354 -21.94 50.52 7.44
C ILE A 354 -20.83 49.50 7.74
N GLN A 355 -21.00 48.24 7.34
CA GLN A 355 -20.07 47.14 7.60
C GLN A 355 -19.12 46.87 6.41
N GLU A 356 -19.29 47.57 5.28
CA GLU A 356 -18.56 47.33 4.03
C GLU A 356 -17.05 47.41 4.21
N ASN A 357 -16.55 48.43 4.92
CA ASN A 357 -15.11 48.60 5.17
C ASN A 357 -14.54 47.47 6.03
N ASP A 358 -15.23 47.06 7.09
CA ASP A 358 -14.74 46.02 8.01
C ASP A 358 -14.72 44.64 7.31
N VAL A 359 -15.73 44.35 6.47
CA VAL A 359 -15.78 43.13 5.66
C VAL A 359 -14.67 43.13 4.62
N ARG A 360 -14.46 44.25 3.93
CA ARG A 360 -13.39 44.40 2.94
C ARG A 360 -12.00 44.24 3.57
N ASP A 361 -11.76 44.87 4.71
CA ASP A 361 -10.50 44.72 5.46
C ASP A 361 -10.25 43.27 5.87
N LEU A 362 -11.30 42.51 6.19
CA LEU A 362 -11.19 41.07 6.44
C LEU A 362 -10.89 40.29 5.16
N GLN A 363 -11.55 40.59 4.04
CA GLN A 363 -11.29 39.97 2.74
C GLN A 363 -9.84 40.17 2.31
N GLU A 364 -9.33 41.41 2.42
CA GLU A 364 -7.95 41.75 2.06
C GLU A 364 -6.94 41.00 2.95
N ARG A 365 -7.19 40.88 4.26
CA ARG A 365 -6.34 40.09 5.16
C ARG A 365 -6.42 38.58 4.87
N ALA A 366 -7.62 38.05 4.63
CA ALA A 366 -7.81 36.64 4.36
C ALA A 366 -7.18 36.19 3.04
N ALA A 367 -7.16 37.05 2.03
CA ALA A 367 -6.50 36.82 0.75
C ALA A 367 -4.97 36.67 0.86
N GLN A 368 -4.37 37.11 1.97
CA GLN A 368 -2.93 36.97 2.25
C GLN A 368 -2.58 35.69 3.03
N LEU A 369 -3.58 34.88 3.40
CA LEU A 369 -3.40 33.68 4.21
C LEU A 369 -3.62 32.43 3.37
N ASP A 370 -2.74 31.45 3.52
CA ASP A 370 -2.97 30.12 2.97
C ASP A 370 -4.00 29.31 3.77
N GLU A 371 -4.44 28.16 3.24
CA GLU A 371 -5.44 27.31 3.90
C GLU A 371 -4.99 26.89 5.32
N ARG A 372 -3.70 26.57 5.51
CA ARG A 372 -3.17 26.11 6.79
C ARG A 372 -3.15 27.24 7.81
N GLU A 373 -2.79 28.44 7.40
CA GLU A 373 -2.80 29.65 8.22
C GLU A 373 -4.23 29.99 8.64
N ARG A 374 -5.20 29.94 7.72
CA ARG A 374 -6.62 30.13 8.04
C ARG A 374 -7.14 29.12 9.06
N ILE A 375 -6.74 27.84 8.93
CA ILE A 375 -7.10 26.80 9.91
C ILE A 375 -6.43 27.03 11.26
N ALA A 376 -5.16 27.42 11.28
CA ALA A 376 -4.41 27.70 12.50
C ALA A 376 -5.00 28.91 13.27
N ASN A 377 -5.39 29.95 12.53
CA ASN A 377 -5.94 31.19 13.09
C ASN A 377 -7.41 31.07 13.51
N ARG A 378 -8.05 29.91 13.32
CA ARG A 378 -9.42 29.66 13.79
C ARG A 378 -9.64 29.99 15.27
N ALA A 379 -8.61 29.81 16.10
CA ALA A 379 -8.69 30.13 17.52
C ALA A 379 -8.84 31.63 17.79
N GLU A 380 -8.36 32.49 16.88
CA GLU A 380 -8.40 33.96 16.99
C GLU A 380 -9.78 34.51 16.60
N SER A 381 -10.52 33.81 15.72
CA SER A 381 -11.92 34.11 15.38
C SER A 381 -12.13 35.57 14.99
N ASP A 382 -11.53 35.95 13.87
CA ASP A 382 -11.57 37.27 13.21
C ASP A 382 -12.93 37.67 12.63
N GLY A 383 -14.02 37.13 13.19
CA GLY A 383 -15.37 37.30 12.67
C GLY A 383 -15.81 38.76 12.59
N VAL A 384 -16.37 39.16 11.45
CA VAL A 384 -16.95 40.49 11.21
C VAL A 384 -18.44 40.35 10.89
N ALA A 385 -19.28 41.20 11.48
CA ALA A 385 -20.71 41.21 11.22
C ALA A 385 -20.99 41.85 9.85
N THR A 386 -21.89 41.28 9.05
CA THR A 386 -22.25 41.85 7.74
C THR A 386 -23.36 42.89 7.80
N GLY A 387 -24.11 42.94 8.91
CA GLY A 387 -25.40 43.64 8.99
C GLY A 387 -26.55 42.91 8.29
N ALA A 388 -26.25 41.87 7.51
CA ALA A 388 -27.25 41.00 6.87
C ALA A 388 -27.75 39.91 7.83
N TYR A 389 -28.89 39.32 7.47
CA TYR A 389 -29.50 38.21 8.18
C TYR A 389 -30.04 37.14 7.21
N ALA A 390 -30.13 35.90 7.70
CA ALA A 390 -30.81 34.81 7.04
C ALA A 390 -32.07 34.45 7.84
N LEU A 391 -33.13 33.99 7.18
CA LEU A 391 -34.32 33.48 7.86
C LEU A 391 -34.17 32.00 8.18
N ASN A 392 -34.32 31.64 9.46
CA ASN A 392 -34.42 30.25 9.87
C ASN A 392 -35.78 29.68 9.42
N PRO A 393 -35.86 28.71 8.49
CA PRO A 393 -37.14 28.28 7.95
C PRO A 393 -37.98 27.44 8.92
N ALA A 394 -37.41 27.03 10.07
CA ALA A 394 -38.12 26.33 11.14
C ALA A 394 -38.83 27.29 12.11
N THR A 395 -38.26 28.47 12.37
CA THR A 395 -38.80 29.47 13.32
C THR A 395 -39.32 30.74 12.67
N LEU A 396 -38.90 31.00 11.43
CA LEU A 396 -39.06 32.25 10.68
C LEU A 396 -38.37 33.46 11.34
N GLU A 397 -37.45 33.22 12.28
CA GLU A 397 -36.69 34.26 12.94
C GLU A 397 -35.43 34.61 12.14
N PRO A 398 -35.04 35.90 12.10
CA PRO A 398 -33.77 36.31 11.50
C PRO A 398 -32.60 35.84 12.36
N ILE A 399 -31.58 35.29 11.72
CA ILE A 399 -30.28 34.95 12.32
C ILE A 399 -29.19 35.76 11.60
N PRO A 400 -28.28 36.43 12.34
CA PRO A 400 -27.27 37.29 11.75
C PRO A 400 -26.26 36.53 10.90
N ILE A 401 -25.79 37.17 9.83
CA ILE A 401 -24.73 36.67 8.95
C ILE A 401 -23.40 37.36 9.30
N TRP A 402 -22.36 36.54 9.46
CA TRP A 402 -21.00 36.95 9.76
C TRP A 402 -20.05 36.48 8.66
N VAL A 403 -18.85 37.05 8.61
CA VAL A 403 -17.74 36.60 7.75
C VAL A 403 -16.56 36.26 8.63
N SER A 404 -15.83 35.18 8.34
CA SER A 404 -14.58 34.86 9.05
C SER A 404 -13.63 34.07 8.16
N SER A 405 -12.33 34.32 8.28
CA SER A 405 -11.32 33.69 7.41
C SER A 405 -11.22 32.18 7.59
N TYR A 406 -11.60 31.60 8.73
CA TYR A 406 -11.48 30.14 8.91
C TYR A 406 -12.53 29.32 8.10
N VAL A 407 -13.56 29.98 7.55
CA VAL A 407 -14.54 29.31 6.67
C VAL A 407 -13.97 29.23 5.27
N MET A 408 -13.96 28.03 4.68
CA MET A 408 -13.38 27.78 3.35
C MET A 408 -14.45 27.76 2.27
N PRO A 409 -14.18 28.29 1.07
CA PRO A 409 -15.15 28.33 -0.03
C PRO A 409 -15.61 26.92 -0.48
N ASP A 410 -14.68 25.96 -0.52
CA ASP A 410 -14.93 24.61 -1.06
C ASP A 410 -15.61 23.65 -0.06
N ILE A 411 -15.82 24.06 1.19
CA ILE A 411 -16.46 23.24 2.23
C ILE A 411 -17.85 23.81 2.53
N ARG A 412 -18.87 22.93 2.55
CA ARG A 412 -20.24 23.28 2.97
C ARG A 412 -20.78 24.54 2.28
N PHE A 413 -20.51 24.67 0.99
CA PHE A 413 -20.99 25.80 0.17
C PHE A 413 -20.42 27.16 0.61
N GLY A 414 -19.25 27.18 1.26
CA GLY A 414 -18.66 28.42 1.77
C GLY A 414 -19.38 28.99 2.99
N ALA A 415 -20.26 28.21 3.65
CA ALA A 415 -21.12 28.70 4.73
C ALA A 415 -21.26 27.71 5.90
N ILE A 416 -21.23 28.24 7.12
CA ILE A 416 -21.43 27.48 8.36
C ILE A 416 -22.71 27.94 9.04
N LEU A 417 -23.64 27.00 9.25
CA LEU A 417 -24.80 27.21 10.11
C LEU A 417 -24.42 27.04 11.59
N GLY A 418 -24.42 28.15 12.32
CA GLY A 418 -24.10 28.23 13.74
C GLY A 418 -25.19 27.65 14.62
N MET A 419 -24.90 26.52 15.25
CA MET A 419 -25.72 25.84 16.26
C MET A 419 -24.89 25.62 17.55
N PRO A 420 -24.82 26.61 18.46
CA PRO A 420 -23.94 26.58 19.63
C PRO A 420 -24.17 25.40 20.59
N GLU A 421 -25.42 25.00 20.83
CA GLU A 421 -25.73 23.88 21.73
C GLU A 421 -25.30 22.50 21.18
N GLU A 422 -25.06 22.39 19.87
CA GLU A 422 -24.66 21.14 19.21
C GLU A 422 -23.16 21.11 18.86
N ASN A 423 -22.43 22.22 19.00
CA ASN A 423 -21.03 22.33 18.58
C ASN A 423 -20.27 23.37 19.40
N GLU A 424 -19.29 22.92 20.20
CA GLU A 424 -18.43 23.77 21.03
C GLU A 424 -17.71 24.87 20.22
N ALA A 425 -17.31 24.61 18.98
CA ALA A 425 -16.68 25.65 18.17
C ALA A 425 -17.67 26.76 17.74
N HIS A 426 -18.94 26.41 17.53
CA HIS A 426 -19.99 27.41 17.29
C HIS A 426 -20.27 28.21 18.56
N LYS A 427 -20.23 27.55 19.72
CA LYS A 427 -20.38 28.17 21.04
C LYS A 427 -19.25 29.14 21.36
N ASP A 428 -18.01 28.76 21.07
CA ASP A 428 -16.84 29.63 21.23
C ASP A 428 -16.94 30.87 20.34
N PHE A 429 -17.30 30.69 19.06
CA PHE A 429 -17.52 31.81 18.14
C PHE A 429 -18.63 32.73 18.65
N ALA A 430 -19.77 32.16 19.07
CA ALA A 430 -20.89 32.92 19.59
C ALA A 430 -20.52 33.73 20.85
N ASN A 431 -19.81 33.11 21.80
CA ASN A 431 -19.38 33.78 23.03
C ASN A 431 -18.42 34.94 22.76
N ARG A 432 -17.47 34.77 21.83
CA ARG A 432 -16.48 35.82 21.50
C ARG A 432 -17.14 37.04 20.85
N HIS A 433 -18.12 36.80 20.01
CA HIS A 433 -18.81 37.83 19.22
C HIS A 433 -20.12 38.31 19.83
N GLY A 434 -20.44 37.88 21.05
CA GLY A 434 -21.66 38.26 21.76
C GLY A 434 -22.96 37.79 21.09
N ILE A 435 -22.90 36.72 20.30
CA ILE A 435 -24.06 36.13 19.61
C ILE A 435 -24.83 35.23 20.61
N PRO A 436 -26.17 35.28 20.63
CA PRO A 436 -26.97 34.36 21.42
C PRO A 436 -26.66 32.88 21.15
N LEU A 437 -26.66 32.05 22.19
CA LEU A 437 -26.43 30.60 22.07
C LEU A 437 -27.61 29.84 21.43
N THR A 438 -28.78 30.47 21.35
CA THR A 438 -29.98 29.97 20.69
C THR A 438 -30.62 31.13 19.91
N GLY A 439 -31.40 30.83 18.86
CA GLY A 439 -32.15 31.84 18.09
C GLY A 439 -33.07 32.71 18.96
N ALA A 440 -33.59 33.81 18.40
CA ALA A 440 -34.34 34.84 19.11
C ALA A 440 -35.56 34.33 19.93
N GLY A 441 -36.09 33.14 19.62
CA GLY A 441 -37.19 32.47 20.31
C GLY A 441 -36.78 31.48 21.41
N GLY A 442 -35.49 31.21 21.58
CA GLY A 442 -34.94 30.24 22.55
C GLY A 442 -35.10 30.65 24.01
N ASN A 443 -35.30 31.95 24.28
CA ASN A 443 -35.39 32.49 25.64
C ASN A 443 -36.83 32.55 26.20
N SER A 444 -37.84 32.00 25.49
CA SER A 444 -39.12 31.72 26.12
C SER A 444 -38.96 30.51 27.04
N GLY A 445 -38.97 30.71 28.36
CA GLY A 445 -38.78 29.70 29.40
C GLY A 445 -39.68 28.46 29.23
N ARG A 446 -39.32 27.55 28.33
CA ARG A 446 -39.94 26.25 28.15
C ARG A 446 -39.07 25.27 28.93
N ARG A 447 -39.54 24.96 30.15
CA ARG A 447 -39.34 23.65 30.79
C ARG A 447 -39.17 22.59 29.71
N ARG A 448 -38.06 21.83 29.73
CA ARG A 448 -37.88 20.57 29.00
C ARG A 448 -39.24 19.89 28.85
N ARG A 449 -39.86 19.97 27.67
CA ARG A 449 -41.10 19.24 27.40
C ARG A 449 -40.70 17.77 27.46
N ARG A 450 -41.04 17.09 28.57
CA ARG A 450 -41.06 15.63 28.61
C ARG A 450 -41.80 15.15 27.35
N PRO A 451 -41.31 14.11 26.66
CA PRO A 451 -41.95 13.63 25.44
C PRO A 451 -43.43 13.36 25.72
N PRO A 452 -44.36 13.79 24.85
CA PRO A 452 -45.76 13.56 25.08
C PRO A 452 -46.01 12.06 25.17
N ARG A 453 -46.67 11.62 26.25
CA ARG A 453 -47.20 10.26 26.33
C ARG A 453 -48.02 10.00 25.08
N ARG A 454 -47.63 8.98 24.31
CA ARG A 454 -48.36 8.38 23.19
C ARG A 454 -49.86 8.33 23.54
N ARG A 455 -50.67 9.22 22.98
CA ARG A 455 -52.11 9.02 22.90
C ARG A 455 -52.33 8.10 21.70
N GLN A 456 -52.76 6.88 21.97
CA GLN A 456 -53.28 5.99 20.94
C GLN A 456 -54.57 6.60 20.38
N GLY A 457 -54.65 6.72 19.06
CA GLY A 457 -55.89 6.98 18.34
C GLY A 457 -55.85 8.20 17.42
N GLY A 458 -55.78 7.95 16.11
CA GLY A 458 -56.06 8.92 15.05
C GLY A 458 -54.89 9.16 14.11
N GLU A 459 -54.69 8.26 13.14
CA GLU A 459 -53.77 8.48 12.02
C GLU A 459 -54.37 9.50 11.04
N SER A 460 -53.70 10.64 10.91
CA SER A 460 -53.71 11.47 9.70
C SER A 460 -52.34 11.29 9.03
N SER A 461 -52.34 11.01 7.73
CA SER A 461 -51.17 10.68 6.91
C SER A 461 -50.16 11.82 6.74
N ASP A 462 -50.46 13.04 7.19
CA ASP A 462 -49.58 14.21 7.04
C ASP A 462 -48.62 14.46 8.22
N GLN A 463 -48.77 13.78 9.36
CA GLN A 463 -47.92 14.02 10.54
C GLN A 463 -46.65 13.14 10.61
N LYS A 464 -46.36 12.31 9.60
CA LYS A 464 -45.24 11.35 9.63
C LYS A 464 -43.92 11.85 9.00
N LYS A 465 -43.89 13.05 8.42
CA LYS A 465 -42.67 13.67 7.91
C LYS A 465 -42.16 14.65 8.97
N GLY A 466 -41.07 14.31 9.66
CA GLY A 466 -40.44 15.20 10.66
C GLY A 466 -40.02 16.56 10.06
N LEU A 467 -39.28 17.38 10.81
CA LEU A 467 -38.87 18.72 10.34
C LEU A 467 -38.24 18.69 8.93
N GLN A 468 -37.35 17.73 8.68
CA GLN A 468 -36.75 17.51 7.37
C GLN A 468 -37.79 17.30 6.26
N GLY A 469 -38.71 16.35 6.41
CA GLY A 469 -39.69 16.06 5.35
C GLY A 469 -40.73 17.17 5.12
N SER A 470 -40.91 18.08 6.09
CA SER A 470 -41.69 19.33 5.94
C SER A 470 -40.91 20.41 5.18
N LEU A 471 -39.58 20.49 5.38
CA LEU A 471 -38.72 21.40 4.62
C LEU A 471 -38.46 20.88 3.19
N GLU A 472 -38.33 19.57 3.01
CA GLU A 472 -38.20 18.91 1.70
C GLU A 472 -39.43 19.16 0.82
N SER A 473 -40.65 19.07 1.36
CA SER A 473 -41.87 19.36 0.59
C SER A 473 -42.00 20.82 0.14
N ARG A 474 -41.23 21.72 0.76
CA ARG A 474 -41.11 23.13 0.40
C ARG A 474 -39.91 23.42 -0.51
N GLY A 475 -39.13 22.40 -0.88
CA GLY A 475 -37.91 22.55 -1.68
C GLY A 475 -36.77 23.24 -0.94
N LEU A 476 -36.78 23.24 0.40
CA LEU A 476 -35.76 23.94 1.22
C LEU A 476 -34.65 23.03 1.72
N THR A 477 -34.82 21.71 1.63
CA THR A 477 -33.80 20.76 2.08
C THR A 477 -33.72 19.57 1.14
N GLU A 478 -32.53 18.97 1.07
CA GLU A 478 -32.29 17.67 0.46
C GLU A 478 -31.17 16.90 1.19
N PRO A 479 -31.15 15.56 1.16
CA PRO A 479 -30.04 14.78 1.68
C PRO A 479 -28.73 15.15 0.98
N HIS A 480 -27.66 15.33 1.76
CA HIS A 480 -26.37 15.74 1.22
C HIS A 480 -25.21 15.05 1.95
N ILE A 481 -24.13 14.78 1.21
CA ILE A 481 -22.88 14.26 1.76
C ILE A 481 -21.81 15.32 1.56
N ASP A 482 -21.32 15.85 2.67
CA ASP A 482 -20.22 16.82 2.73
C ASP A 482 -18.89 16.09 2.93
N TYR A 483 -17.82 16.62 2.36
CA TYR A 483 -16.46 16.09 2.52
C TYR A 483 -15.55 17.16 3.09
N LYS A 484 -14.57 16.75 3.91
CA LYS A 484 -13.49 17.63 4.38
C LYS A 484 -12.40 17.79 3.31
N LEU A 485 -12.32 16.84 2.37
CA LEU A 485 -11.33 16.84 1.31
C LEU A 485 -11.42 18.13 0.49
N HIS A 486 -10.27 18.74 0.21
CA HIS A 486 -10.12 19.84 -0.73
C HIS A 486 -9.54 19.35 -2.04
N ASP A 487 -9.71 20.18 -3.07
CA ASP A 487 -9.06 19.94 -4.35
C ASP A 487 -7.55 20.03 -4.25
N TRP A 488 -6.89 19.28 -5.12
CA TRP A 488 -5.45 19.12 -5.07
C TRP A 488 -4.78 20.30 -5.74
N VAL A 489 -4.13 21.17 -4.96
CA VAL A 489 -3.22 22.21 -5.46
C VAL A 489 -2.11 21.55 -6.27
N PHE A 490 -2.13 21.80 -7.58
CA PHE A 490 -1.45 21.04 -8.61
C PHE A 490 -0.26 21.78 -9.24
N ASP A 491 -0.04 23.05 -8.91
CA ASP A 491 1.12 23.82 -9.36
C ASP A 491 2.14 24.06 -8.24
N ARG A 492 3.39 24.29 -8.64
CA ARG A 492 4.52 24.63 -7.79
C ARG A 492 5.38 25.66 -8.50
N GLN A 493 5.75 26.71 -7.78
CA GLN A 493 6.65 27.76 -8.25
C GLN A 493 8.11 27.33 -8.05
N ARG A 494 8.50 26.28 -8.79
CA ARG A 494 9.80 25.61 -8.67
C ARG A 494 10.35 25.24 -10.04
N PHE A 495 11.67 25.12 -10.12
CA PHE A 495 12.36 24.74 -11.35
C PHE A 495 12.23 23.24 -11.65
N TRP A 496 12.47 22.39 -10.65
CA TRP A 496 12.60 20.95 -10.78
C TRP A 496 11.27 20.24 -10.51
N GLY A 497 10.42 20.29 -11.50
CA GLY A 497 9.17 19.54 -11.56
C GLY A 497 8.74 19.31 -13.00
N VAL A 498 7.67 18.54 -13.19
CA VAL A 498 7.10 18.34 -14.53
C VAL A 498 6.47 19.67 -14.99
N PRO A 499 6.89 20.26 -16.13
CA PRO A 499 6.25 21.48 -16.63
C PRO A 499 4.76 21.27 -16.91
N ILE A 500 3.91 22.21 -16.49
CA ILE A 500 2.48 22.18 -16.84
C ILE A 500 2.33 22.45 -18.35
N PRO A 501 1.70 21.54 -19.12
CA PRO A 501 1.65 21.61 -20.59
C PRO A 501 0.59 22.60 -21.11
N MET A 502 0.65 23.85 -20.64
CA MET A 502 -0.27 24.93 -21.00
C MET A 502 0.50 26.15 -21.56
N ILE A 503 -0.17 26.92 -22.41
CA ILE A 503 0.34 28.11 -23.08
C ILE A 503 -0.64 29.26 -22.84
N GLU A 504 -0.13 30.40 -22.39
CA GLU A 504 -0.87 31.64 -22.23
C GLU A 504 -0.78 32.47 -23.52
N CYS A 505 -1.93 32.71 -24.15
CA CYS A 505 -2.04 33.50 -25.37
C CYS A 505 -2.99 34.69 -25.15
N ASP A 506 -2.55 35.90 -25.50
CA ASP A 506 -3.34 37.14 -25.34
C ASP A 506 -4.68 37.11 -26.11
N GLU A 507 -4.79 36.30 -27.16
CA GLU A 507 -6.02 36.21 -27.98
C GLU A 507 -6.89 34.99 -27.68
N CYS A 508 -6.27 33.85 -27.36
CA CYS A 508 -6.98 32.59 -27.15
C CYS A 508 -7.18 32.24 -25.67
N GLY A 509 -6.57 33.00 -24.76
CA GLY A 509 -6.44 32.65 -23.36
C GLY A 509 -5.48 31.46 -23.16
N THR A 510 -5.75 30.68 -22.12
CA THR A 510 -4.94 29.53 -21.73
C THR A 510 -5.28 28.30 -22.58
N VAL A 511 -4.36 27.90 -23.46
CA VAL A 511 -4.53 26.80 -24.41
C VAL A 511 -3.56 25.64 -24.10
N PRO A 512 -3.97 24.37 -24.29
CA PRO A 512 -3.10 23.24 -24.03
C PRO A 512 -2.02 23.10 -25.12
N VAL A 513 -0.87 22.56 -24.73
CA VAL A 513 0.12 22.02 -25.68
C VAL A 513 -0.50 20.81 -26.39
N ALA A 514 -0.25 20.66 -27.69
CA ALA A 514 -0.73 19.50 -28.44
C ALA A 514 -0.06 18.21 -27.92
N GLU A 515 -0.82 17.11 -27.87
CA GLU A 515 -0.30 15.83 -27.36
C GLU A 515 0.91 15.32 -28.16
N SER A 516 0.95 15.59 -29.46
CA SER A 516 2.09 15.28 -30.35
C SER A 516 3.37 16.01 -30.00
N ASP A 517 3.26 17.15 -29.31
CA ASP A 517 4.38 18.03 -28.97
C ASP A 517 4.91 17.78 -27.55
N LEU A 518 4.31 16.81 -26.84
CA LEU A 518 4.83 16.34 -25.56
C LEU A 518 6.10 15.48 -25.77
N PRO A 519 7.07 15.54 -24.84
CA PRO A 519 7.06 16.33 -23.61
C PRO A 519 7.47 17.79 -23.79
N VAL A 520 6.87 18.69 -22.99
CA VAL A 520 7.47 20.00 -22.70
C VAL A 520 8.64 19.77 -21.76
N LYS A 521 9.86 19.90 -22.28
CA LYS A 521 11.08 19.66 -21.51
C LYS A 521 11.47 20.86 -20.65
N LEU A 522 12.09 20.61 -19.49
CA LEU A 522 12.74 21.67 -18.72
C LEU A 522 13.93 22.26 -19.50
N PRO A 523 14.26 23.54 -19.32
CA PRO A 523 15.48 24.11 -19.87
C PRO A 523 16.72 23.50 -19.20
N ASP A 524 17.79 23.32 -19.97
CA ASP A 524 19.06 22.80 -19.44
C ASP A 524 19.81 23.88 -18.65
N VAL A 525 20.32 23.52 -17.47
CA VAL A 525 21.09 24.41 -16.60
C VAL A 525 22.27 23.68 -15.98
N ASP A 526 23.40 24.37 -15.84
CA ASP A 526 24.57 23.82 -15.13
C ASP A 526 24.40 23.85 -13.61
N ARG A 527 23.66 24.85 -13.09
CA ARG A 527 23.35 25.05 -11.67
C ARG A 527 22.10 25.90 -11.50
N LEU A 528 21.42 25.78 -10.37
CA LEU A 528 20.31 26.66 -10.01
C LEU A 528 20.86 28.01 -9.53
N GLU A 529 20.44 29.10 -10.17
CA GLU A 529 20.72 30.44 -9.66
C GLU A 529 19.84 30.77 -8.45
N LYS A 530 20.26 31.77 -7.65
CA LYS A 530 19.42 32.29 -6.57
C LYS A 530 18.28 33.08 -7.20
N VAL A 531 17.06 32.67 -6.90
CA VAL A 531 15.84 33.36 -7.27
C VAL A 531 15.32 34.08 -6.03
N ASP A 532 14.81 35.30 -6.19
CA ASP A 532 14.23 36.05 -5.08
C ASP A 532 12.98 35.33 -4.53
N ALA A 533 12.74 35.47 -3.23
CA ALA A 533 11.64 34.78 -2.57
C ALA A 533 10.29 35.22 -3.18
N GLY A 534 9.53 34.25 -3.70
CA GLY A 534 8.22 34.47 -4.32
C GLY A 534 8.24 34.54 -5.84
N GLU A 535 9.41 34.57 -6.49
CA GLU A 535 9.50 34.49 -7.95
C GLU A 535 9.54 33.03 -8.43
N ASN A 536 8.84 32.74 -9.53
CA ASN A 536 8.88 31.43 -10.16
C ASN A 536 10.21 31.28 -10.96
N PRO A 537 11.07 30.28 -10.66
CA PRO A 537 12.35 30.12 -11.32
C PRO A 537 12.29 29.98 -12.85
N LEU A 538 11.22 29.41 -13.41
CA LEU A 538 11.09 29.24 -14.86
C LEU A 538 10.72 30.55 -15.57
N ALA A 539 10.28 31.58 -14.84
CA ALA A 539 9.91 32.87 -15.41
C ALA A 539 11.09 33.60 -16.06
N SER A 540 12.32 33.39 -15.59
CA SER A 540 13.54 34.01 -16.14
C SER A 540 14.03 33.40 -17.46
N PHE A 541 13.48 32.27 -17.90
CA PHE A 541 13.88 31.58 -19.12
C PHE A 541 13.07 32.06 -20.33
N GLU A 542 13.25 33.32 -20.74
CA GLU A 542 12.45 33.98 -21.79
C GLU A 542 12.41 33.19 -23.11
N GLU A 543 13.56 32.67 -23.58
CA GLU A 543 13.64 31.89 -24.82
C GLU A 543 12.89 30.56 -24.75
N TRP A 544 12.89 29.90 -23.58
CA TRP A 544 12.16 28.65 -23.37
C TRP A 544 10.64 28.90 -23.30
N ARG A 545 10.24 30.03 -22.72
CA ARG A 545 8.84 30.44 -22.57
C ARG A 545 8.21 30.85 -23.90
N ALA A 546 8.96 31.52 -24.77
CA ALA A 546 8.45 32.03 -26.04
C ALA A 546 8.09 30.89 -27.00
N VAL A 547 6.80 30.80 -27.36
CA VAL A 547 6.26 29.79 -28.29
C VAL A 547 5.17 30.38 -29.16
N ASP A 548 4.83 29.69 -30.25
CA ASP A 548 3.62 30.03 -31.00
C ASP A 548 2.39 29.37 -30.37
N CYS A 549 1.29 30.10 -30.31
CA CYS A 549 0.01 29.59 -29.84
C CYS A 549 -0.49 28.47 -30.79
N PRO A 550 -0.77 27.26 -30.28
CA PRO A 550 -1.24 26.16 -31.12
C PRO A 550 -2.63 26.40 -31.73
N SER A 551 -3.40 27.37 -31.19
CA SER A 551 -4.74 27.70 -31.69
C SER A 551 -4.74 28.76 -32.79
N CYS A 552 -3.92 29.82 -32.69
CA CYS A 552 -3.94 30.96 -33.62
C CYS A 552 -2.61 31.24 -34.33
N GLY A 553 -1.51 30.58 -33.93
CA GLY A 553 -0.18 30.73 -34.51
C GLY A 553 0.55 32.04 -34.15
N LYS A 554 0.01 32.86 -33.24
CA LYS A 554 0.66 34.09 -32.75
C LYS A 554 1.59 33.79 -31.59
N GLY A 555 2.55 34.67 -31.33
CA GLY A 555 3.44 34.58 -30.17
C GLY A 555 2.66 34.49 -28.86
N ALA A 556 3.09 33.58 -27.99
CA ALA A 556 2.49 33.23 -26.72
C ALA A 556 3.58 32.77 -25.74
N LEU A 557 3.21 32.52 -24.49
CA LEU A 557 4.15 32.14 -23.43
C LEU A 557 3.74 30.80 -22.81
N ARG A 558 4.69 29.89 -22.60
CA ARG A 558 4.46 28.69 -21.79
C ARG A 558 4.09 29.07 -20.35
N SER A 559 3.24 28.25 -19.73
CA SER A 559 3.11 28.22 -18.28
C SER A 559 4.48 27.96 -17.64
N VAL A 560 4.76 28.70 -16.57
CA VAL A 560 6.03 28.61 -15.82
C VAL A 560 5.90 27.72 -14.59
N ASP A 561 4.70 27.20 -14.30
CA ASP A 561 4.47 26.35 -13.15
C ASP A 561 4.82 24.88 -13.42
N THR A 562 5.24 24.19 -12.38
CA THR A 562 5.50 22.75 -12.42
C THR A 562 4.51 21.97 -11.57
N MET A 563 4.30 20.69 -11.89
CA MET A 563 3.39 19.80 -11.18
C MET A 563 3.92 19.41 -9.78
N PRO A 564 3.08 18.82 -8.89
CA PRO A 564 3.49 18.47 -7.54
C PRO A 564 4.48 17.29 -7.53
N ASP A 565 5.31 17.24 -6.50
CA ASP A 565 6.41 16.27 -6.36
C ASP A 565 6.01 14.80 -6.63
N TRP A 566 4.82 14.39 -6.18
CA TRP A 566 4.39 12.99 -6.24
C TRP A 566 3.70 12.58 -7.55
N ILE A 567 3.49 13.48 -8.51
CA ILE A 567 2.67 13.14 -9.69
C ILE A 567 3.26 11.94 -10.44
N GLY A 568 4.58 11.91 -10.63
CA GLY A 568 5.27 10.81 -11.32
C GLY A 568 5.11 9.48 -10.58
N SER A 569 5.21 9.46 -9.25
CA SER A 569 5.04 8.24 -8.46
C SER A 569 3.58 7.79 -8.31
N CYS A 570 2.60 8.63 -8.64
CA CYS A 570 1.17 8.25 -8.62
C CYS A 570 0.82 7.23 -9.72
N TRP A 571 1.53 7.23 -10.86
CA TRP A 571 1.28 6.32 -11.98
C TRP A 571 2.54 5.56 -12.44
N GLY A 572 3.75 6.00 -12.08
CA GLY A 572 5.01 5.42 -12.56
C GLY A 572 5.20 3.93 -12.26
N HIS A 573 4.53 3.40 -11.23
CA HIS A 573 4.51 1.95 -10.98
C HIS A 573 3.82 1.16 -12.11
N LEU A 574 2.88 1.77 -12.85
CA LEU A 574 2.29 1.17 -14.05
C LEU A 574 3.30 1.20 -15.21
N ARG A 575 4.07 2.29 -15.35
CA ARG A 575 5.13 2.44 -16.36
C ARG A 575 6.22 1.38 -16.21
N CYS A 576 6.55 1.00 -14.99
CA CYS A 576 7.47 -0.11 -14.73
C CYS A 576 7.03 -1.44 -15.38
N LEU A 577 5.77 -1.62 -15.78
CA LEU A 577 5.37 -2.83 -16.51
C LEU A 577 5.99 -2.87 -17.92
N ASP A 578 6.14 -1.71 -18.55
CA ASP A 578 6.55 -1.58 -19.94
C ASP A 578 7.22 -0.21 -20.23
N PRO A 579 8.41 0.05 -19.65
CA PRO A 579 9.01 1.39 -19.63
C PRO A 579 9.47 1.89 -21.00
N ARG A 580 9.55 1.01 -22.00
CA ARG A 580 9.98 1.35 -23.36
C ARG A 580 8.81 1.49 -24.33
N PHE A 581 7.58 1.30 -23.87
CA PHE A 581 6.38 1.42 -24.71
C PHE A 581 6.09 2.88 -25.03
N SER A 582 5.98 3.25 -26.31
CA SER A 582 5.86 4.65 -26.74
C SER A 582 4.41 5.13 -26.92
N GLU A 583 3.44 4.22 -27.04
CA GLU A 583 2.06 4.58 -27.39
C GLU A 583 1.16 4.87 -26.18
N ALA A 584 1.54 4.39 -24.98
CA ALA A 584 0.79 4.62 -23.74
C ALA A 584 1.71 4.45 -22.51
N ILE A 585 1.16 4.68 -21.31
CA ILE A 585 1.84 4.43 -20.03
C ILE A 585 2.46 3.01 -19.99
N ALA A 586 1.71 1.99 -20.42
CA ALA A 586 2.18 0.63 -20.61
C ALA A 586 1.22 -0.11 -21.57
N SER A 587 1.66 -1.25 -22.12
CA SER A 587 0.78 -2.06 -22.96
C SER A 587 -0.48 -2.53 -22.22
N ARG A 588 -1.61 -2.58 -22.93
CA ARG A 588 -2.90 -3.03 -22.36
C ARG A 588 -2.84 -4.45 -21.82
N GLU A 589 -2.07 -5.32 -22.47
CA GLU A 589 -1.88 -6.72 -22.05
C GLU A 589 -1.18 -6.80 -20.68
N HIS A 590 -0.07 -6.07 -20.51
CA HIS A 590 0.67 -6.05 -19.26
C HIS A 590 -0.17 -5.43 -18.13
N LEU A 591 -0.88 -4.33 -18.41
CA LEU A 591 -1.80 -3.71 -17.45
C LEU A 591 -2.87 -4.71 -16.99
N GLN A 592 -3.49 -5.47 -17.90
CA GLN A 592 -4.49 -6.48 -17.54
C GLN A 592 -3.93 -7.63 -16.70
N ARG A 593 -2.69 -8.02 -16.95
CA ARG A 593 -2.06 -9.19 -16.37
C ARG A 593 -1.43 -8.95 -15.00
N TRP A 594 -0.86 -7.76 -14.80
CA TRP A 594 -0.05 -7.45 -13.62
C TRP A 594 -0.76 -6.54 -12.61
N THR A 595 -1.80 -5.81 -13.02
CA THR A 595 -2.53 -4.93 -12.09
C THR A 595 -3.69 -5.64 -11.36
N PRO A 596 -4.01 -5.22 -10.11
CA PRO A 596 -3.26 -4.25 -9.31
C PRO A 596 -1.99 -4.88 -8.73
N ALA A 597 -1.03 -4.05 -8.30
CA ALA A 597 0.18 -4.58 -7.68
C ALA A 597 -0.18 -5.41 -6.44
N ASN A 598 0.49 -6.55 -6.28
CA ASN A 598 0.13 -7.51 -5.23
C ASN A 598 0.55 -7.05 -3.83
N LEU A 599 1.68 -6.34 -3.74
CA LEU A 599 2.25 -5.80 -2.52
C LEU A 599 2.94 -4.47 -2.82
N CYS A 600 2.62 -3.43 -2.07
CA CYS A 600 3.41 -2.21 -1.98
C CYS A 600 3.98 -2.10 -0.54
N VAL A 601 5.28 -1.84 -0.42
CA VAL A 601 5.96 -1.57 0.85
C VAL A 601 6.35 -0.09 0.89
N GLY A 602 5.95 0.63 1.94
CA GLY A 602 6.18 2.06 2.03
C GLY A 602 5.83 2.66 3.40
N GLY A 603 6.44 3.76 3.81
CA GLY A 603 6.23 4.31 5.15
C GLY A 603 4.82 4.86 5.38
N ILE A 604 4.43 4.99 6.65
CA ILE A 604 3.09 5.47 7.01
C ILE A 604 2.92 6.98 6.79
N GLU A 605 4.01 7.73 6.69
CA GLU A 605 3.99 9.17 6.38
C GLU A 605 3.30 9.51 5.06
N HIS A 606 3.21 8.55 4.13
CA HIS A 606 2.56 8.74 2.85
C HIS A 606 1.05 8.48 2.89
N ALA A 607 0.45 8.17 4.05
CA ALA A 607 -0.94 7.73 4.18
C ALA A 607 -1.96 8.75 3.65
N GLU A 608 -1.80 10.03 3.96
CA GLU A 608 -2.80 11.08 3.68
C GLU A 608 -2.54 11.84 2.37
N LEU A 609 -1.28 11.83 1.89
CA LEU A 609 -0.85 12.54 0.68
C LEU A 609 -0.64 11.56 -0.49
N HIS A 610 0.60 11.13 -0.74
CA HIS A 610 0.95 10.26 -1.86
C HIS A 610 0.00 9.05 -2.03
N LEU A 611 -0.32 8.29 -0.97
CA LEU A 611 -1.25 7.14 -1.09
C LEU A 611 -2.71 7.54 -1.37
N MET A 612 -3.12 8.78 -1.09
CA MET A 612 -4.41 9.30 -1.55
C MET A 612 -4.36 9.63 -3.03
N TYR A 613 -3.32 10.35 -3.47
CA TYR A 613 -3.13 10.75 -4.86
C TYR A 613 -2.95 9.56 -5.81
N VAL A 614 -2.19 8.53 -5.43
CA VAL A 614 -2.05 7.29 -6.22
C VAL A 614 -3.41 6.62 -6.41
N ARG A 615 -4.27 6.60 -5.37
CA ARG A 615 -5.61 6.03 -5.49
C ARG A 615 -6.48 6.87 -6.42
N PHE A 616 -6.47 8.19 -6.28
CA PHE A 616 -7.20 9.09 -7.18
C PHE A 616 -6.78 8.87 -8.65
N VAL A 617 -5.48 8.92 -8.93
CA VAL A 617 -4.95 8.69 -10.29
C VAL A 617 -5.31 7.30 -10.80
N SER A 618 -5.27 6.26 -9.96
CA SER A 618 -5.70 4.91 -10.34
C SER A 618 -7.20 4.79 -10.64
N HIS A 619 -8.06 5.54 -9.93
CA HIS A 619 -9.50 5.60 -10.24
C HIS A 619 -9.72 6.33 -11.56
N PHE A 620 -9.09 7.49 -11.74
CA PHE A 620 -9.18 8.27 -12.98
C PHE A 620 -8.71 7.48 -14.21
N LEU A 621 -7.54 6.83 -14.14
CA LEU A 621 -7.03 5.99 -15.23
C LEU A 621 -7.93 4.77 -15.50
N ALA A 622 -8.66 4.27 -14.50
CA ALA A 622 -9.63 3.20 -14.70
C ALA A 622 -10.89 3.70 -15.41
N ASP A 623 -11.36 4.92 -15.10
CA ASP A 623 -12.49 5.55 -15.79
C ASP A 623 -12.18 5.87 -17.26
N LEU A 624 -10.91 6.19 -17.56
CA LEU A 624 -10.41 6.30 -18.94
C LEU A 624 -10.24 4.94 -19.65
N GLY A 625 -10.37 3.82 -18.92
CA GLY A 625 -10.18 2.47 -19.47
C GLY A 625 -8.72 2.06 -19.68
N VAL A 626 -7.76 2.83 -19.17
CA VAL A 626 -6.32 2.52 -19.25
C VAL A 626 -5.99 1.30 -18.37
N THR A 627 -6.43 1.32 -17.11
CA THR A 627 -6.28 0.19 -16.19
C THR A 627 -7.62 -0.49 -15.95
N PRO A 628 -7.68 -1.84 -15.87
CA PRO A 628 -8.92 -2.55 -15.55
C PRO A 628 -9.29 -2.51 -14.05
N ARG A 629 -8.53 -1.79 -13.23
CA ARG A 629 -8.61 -1.80 -11.76
C ARG A 629 -8.53 -0.37 -11.21
N GLN A 630 -9.48 -0.02 -10.35
CA GLN A 630 -9.54 1.29 -9.70
C GLN A 630 -8.54 1.47 -8.54
N GLU A 631 -8.16 0.40 -7.85
CA GLU A 631 -7.24 0.48 -6.72
C GLU A 631 -5.84 0.01 -7.12
N PRO A 632 -4.77 0.76 -6.80
CA PRO A 632 -3.42 0.51 -7.31
C PRO A 632 -2.77 -0.72 -6.66
N TYR A 633 -3.04 -0.92 -5.36
CA TYR A 633 -2.35 -1.91 -4.54
C TYR A 633 -3.32 -2.84 -3.81
N ARG A 634 -3.20 -4.14 -4.06
CA ARG A 634 -3.99 -5.15 -3.36
C ARG A 634 -3.68 -5.21 -1.87
N ARG A 635 -2.41 -5.05 -1.50
CA ARG A 635 -1.92 -5.04 -0.12
C ARG A 635 -0.89 -3.92 0.03
N LEU A 636 -1.02 -3.15 1.10
CA LEU A 636 -0.02 -2.20 1.55
C LEU A 636 0.62 -2.74 2.83
N PHE A 637 1.93 -2.61 2.93
CA PHE A 637 2.69 -2.89 4.14
C PHE A 637 3.45 -1.63 4.55
N ASN A 638 3.16 -1.11 5.75
CA ASN A 638 3.87 0.04 6.27
C ASN A 638 5.02 -0.39 7.17
N GLN A 639 6.26 -0.15 6.73
CA GLN A 639 7.45 -0.37 7.55
C GLN A 639 7.60 0.71 8.63
N GLY A 640 8.12 0.31 9.78
CA GLY A 640 8.48 1.22 10.86
C GLY A 640 9.84 1.86 10.62
N ARG A 641 9.95 3.15 10.96
CA ARG A 641 11.20 3.93 10.92
C ARG A 641 12.27 3.35 11.86
N ILE A 642 13.53 3.45 11.45
CA ILE A 642 14.70 3.25 12.31
C ILE A 642 15.16 4.61 12.82
N ARG A 643 15.27 4.76 14.15
CA ARG A 643 15.79 5.96 14.82
C ARG A 643 17.27 5.80 15.13
N SER A 644 18.04 6.88 15.03
CA SER A 644 19.42 6.90 15.55
C SER A 644 19.39 7.06 17.08
N GLN A 645 20.46 6.66 17.77
CA GLN A 645 20.57 6.86 19.22
C GLN A 645 20.55 8.35 19.61
N GLU A 646 21.08 9.22 18.75
CA GLU A 646 21.12 10.67 18.96
C GLU A 646 19.73 11.34 18.90
N THR A 647 18.79 10.75 18.14
CA THR A 647 17.42 11.27 17.99
C THR A 647 16.38 10.51 18.81
N ALA A 648 16.80 9.55 19.63
CA ALA A 648 15.88 8.76 20.45
C ALA A 648 15.09 9.62 21.46
N ASN A 649 15.68 10.74 21.90
CA ASN A 649 15.08 11.69 22.84
C ASN A 649 14.40 12.90 22.16
N ASP A 650 14.53 13.06 20.85
CA ASP A 650 13.91 14.16 20.13
C ASP A 650 12.40 13.91 20.00
N ASN A 651 11.60 14.98 20.08
CA ASN A 651 10.17 14.85 19.75
C ASN A 651 9.99 14.54 18.25
N GLU A 652 8.82 14.02 17.86
CA GLU A 652 8.59 13.52 16.50
C GLU A 652 8.79 14.59 15.40
N ALA A 653 8.56 15.87 15.73
CA ALA A 653 8.78 17.00 14.83
C ALA A 653 10.27 17.39 14.71
N GLU A 654 11.03 17.34 15.81
CA GLU A 654 12.48 17.62 15.86
C GLU A 654 13.28 16.51 15.17
N ALA A 655 12.95 15.24 15.43
CA ALA A 655 13.57 14.10 14.77
C ALA A 655 13.31 14.11 13.24
N SER A 656 12.15 14.63 12.81
CA SER A 656 11.80 14.79 11.39
C SER A 656 12.52 15.97 10.71
N ARG A 657 12.93 17.00 11.46
CA ARG A 657 13.68 18.18 10.95
C ARG A 657 15.20 18.00 10.98
N ARG A 658 15.75 17.30 11.97
CA ARG A 658 17.20 17.14 12.18
C ARG A 658 17.84 15.93 11.52
N GLY A 659 17.06 14.89 11.23
CA GLY A 659 17.47 13.49 11.39
C GLY A 659 18.91 13.12 10.95
N PRO A 660 19.74 12.54 11.83
CA PRO A 660 20.85 11.70 11.41
C PRO A 660 20.23 10.47 10.76
N ARG A 661 20.16 10.46 9.43
CA ARG A 661 19.87 9.23 8.69
C ARG A 661 21.09 8.35 8.85
N VAL A 662 20.91 7.17 9.42
CA VAL A 662 21.95 6.16 9.41
C VAL A 662 22.09 5.71 7.95
N ILE A 663 23.18 6.11 7.30
CA ILE A 663 23.46 5.87 5.87
C ILE A 663 23.97 4.44 5.68
N ALA A 664 23.47 3.75 4.66
CA ALA A 664 23.75 2.33 4.46
C ALA A 664 25.18 2.04 3.99
N SER A 665 25.81 2.94 3.22
CA SER A 665 27.13 2.74 2.61
C SER A 665 28.17 2.28 3.63
N GLU A 666 28.25 2.99 4.76
CA GLU A 666 29.22 2.69 5.82
C GLU A 666 29.11 1.25 6.32
N TYR A 667 27.89 0.73 6.46
CA TYR A 667 27.66 -0.61 6.98
C TYR A 667 27.85 -1.70 5.94
N LEU A 668 27.51 -1.43 4.68
CA LEU A 668 27.80 -2.32 3.56
C LEU A 668 29.32 -2.54 3.43
N ASP A 669 30.11 -1.46 3.53
CA ASP A 669 31.57 -1.53 3.39
C ASP A 669 32.26 -2.27 4.54
N HIS A 670 31.75 -2.09 5.77
CA HIS A 670 32.37 -2.68 6.96
C HIS A 670 31.91 -4.10 7.29
N TYR A 671 30.63 -4.43 7.08
CA TYR A 671 30.04 -5.69 7.56
C TYR A 671 29.53 -6.62 6.45
N GLY A 672 29.37 -6.11 5.23
CA GLY A 672 28.80 -6.84 4.10
C GLY A 672 27.26 -6.89 4.13
N ALA A 673 26.68 -7.12 2.96
CA ALA A 673 25.25 -7.03 2.73
C ALA A 673 24.40 -7.97 3.60
N ASP A 674 24.78 -9.25 3.73
CA ASP A 674 23.97 -10.22 4.46
C ASP A 674 23.90 -9.94 5.96
N ALA A 675 24.97 -9.40 6.55
CA ALA A 675 24.98 -8.99 7.95
C ALA A 675 23.99 -7.84 8.17
N LEU A 676 24.03 -6.84 7.29
CA LEU A 676 23.12 -5.70 7.32
C LEU A 676 21.66 -6.15 7.13
N ARG A 677 21.38 -6.97 6.10
CA ARG A 677 20.05 -7.53 5.84
C ARG A 677 19.49 -8.28 7.05
N LEU A 678 20.26 -9.21 7.61
CA LEU A 678 19.81 -9.97 8.79
C LEU A 678 19.54 -9.06 9.98
N HIS A 679 20.39 -8.05 10.21
CA HIS A 679 20.17 -7.09 11.28
C HIS A 679 18.84 -6.35 11.10
N LEU A 680 18.61 -5.75 9.93
CA LEU A 680 17.38 -5.01 9.61
C LEU A 680 16.11 -5.85 9.80
N LEU A 681 16.19 -7.15 9.48
CA LEU A 681 15.10 -8.11 9.62
C LEU A 681 14.95 -8.66 11.05
N PHE A 682 15.98 -8.54 11.89
CA PHE A 682 16.02 -9.13 13.24
C PHE A 682 15.71 -8.13 14.36
N MET A 683 15.95 -6.83 14.15
CA MET A 683 15.73 -5.75 15.14
C MET A 683 14.32 -5.71 15.73
N GLY A 684 13.35 -6.28 15.04
CA GLY A 684 11.97 -6.37 15.49
C GLY A 684 11.03 -6.65 14.33
N PRO A 685 9.73 -6.70 14.58
CA PRO A 685 8.72 -6.77 13.51
C PRO A 685 8.89 -5.59 12.55
N PRO A 686 8.87 -5.79 11.22
CA PRO A 686 9.20 -4.75 10.25
C PRO A 686 8.27 -3.53 10.29
N GLN A 687 7.04 -3.67 10.79
CA GLN A 687 6.08 -2.57 10.95
C GLN A 687 6.31 -1.69 12.19
N ASP A 688 7.11 -2.16 13.15
CA ASP A 688 7.35 -1.45 14.40
C ASP A 688 8.53 -0.48 14.23
N HIS A 689 8.43 0.69 14.86
CA HIS A 689 9.57 1.59 14.99
C HIS A 689 10.64 0.93 15.87
N VAL A 690 11.90 1.06 15.48
CA VAL A 690 13.03 0.46 16.21
C VAL A 690 14.20 1.45 16.29
N GLU A 691 15.08 1.23 17.24
CA GLU A 691 16.34 1.98 17.37
C GLU A 691 17.48 1.23 16.70
N TRP A 692 18.37 1.96 16.04
CA TRP A 692 19.57 1.41 15.42
C TRP A 692 20.55 0.84 16.46
N SER A 693 21.19 -0.29 16.14
CA SER A 693 22.14 -0.95 17.05
C SER A 693 23.33 -1.57 16.31
N ASP A 694 24.49 -0.91 16.38
CA ASP A 694 25.74 -1.44 15.82
C ASP A 694 26.14 -2.78 16.45
N GLU A 695 25.89 -2.97 17.75
CA GLU A 695 26.14 -4.25 18.42
C GLU A 695 25.23 -5.36 17.92
N GLY A 696 23.97 -5.05 17.61
CA GLY A 696 23.05 -5.97 16.94
C GLY A 696 23.56 -6.40 15.56
N LEU A 697 24.10 -5.46 14.79
CA LEU A 697 24.70 -5.73 13.47
C LEU A 697 25.93 -6.62 13.59
N LYS A 698 26.88 -6.29 14.47
CA LYS A 698 28.06 -7.13 14.78
C LYS A 698 27.65 -8.54 15.21
N GLY A 699 26.57 -8.66 15.98
CA GLY A 699 25.98 -9.93 16.37
C GLY A 699 25.53 -10.78 15.17
N CYS A 700 24.88 -10.15 14.19
CA CYS A 700 24.44 -10.80 12.94
C CYS A 700 25.64 -11.23 12.06
N ALA A 701 26.68 -10.39 11.94
CA ALA A 701 27.90 -10.75 11.24
C ALA A 701 28.59 -11.98 11.85
N ARG A 702 28.75 -12.01 13.18
CA ARG A 702 29.28 -13.19 13.90
C ARG A 702 28.40 -14.43 13.73
N PHE A 703 27.08 -14.25 13.66
CA PHE A 703 26.15 -15.36 13.43
C PHE A 703 26.35 -15.97 12.03
N LEU A 704 26.51 -15.14 11.00
CA LEU A 704 26.77 -15.61 9.62
C LEU A 704 28.10 -16.36 9.52
N GLN A 705 29.17 -15.86 10.14
CA GLN A 705 30.46 -16.56 10.18
C GLN A 705 30.33 -17.94 10.83
N ARG A 706 29.65 -18.03 11.99
CA ARG A 706 29.38 -19.31 12.65
C ARG A 706 28.49 -20.24 11.84
N THR A 707 27.56 -19.68 11.07
CA THR A 707 26.68 -20.44 10.18
C THR A 707 27.50 -21.09 9.06
N HIS A 708 28.36 -20.30 8.42
CA HIS A 708 29.29 -20.78 7.40
C HIS A 708 30.19 -21.91 7.93
N GLU A 709 30.84 -21.69 9.07
CA GLU A 709 31.71 -22.68 9.70
C GLU A 709 30.96 -23.98 10.03
N ALA A 710 29.79 -23.88 10.67
CA ALA A 710 29.00 -25.03 11.11
C ALA A 710 28.52 -25.90 9.94
N ILE A 711 28.11 -25.26 8.83
CA ILE A 711 27.64 -25.98 7.65
C ILE A 711 28.83 -26.56 6.88
N SER A 712 29.86 -25.77 6.60
CA SER A 712 31.04 -26.18 5.84
C SER A 712 31.73 -27.41 6.43
N GLN A 713 31.85 -27.48 7.76
CA GLN A 713 32.47 -28.63 8.44
C GLN A 713 31.68 -29.93 8.27
N ARG A 714 30.36 -29.84 8.02
CA ARG A 714 29.46 -31.00 7.88
C ARG A 714 29.29 -31.47 6.44
N ILE A 715 29.75 -30.69 5.45
CA ILE A 715 29.68 -31.07 4.04
C ILE A 715 30.45 -32.38 3.81
N GLY A 716 29.78 -33.36 3.21
CA GLY A 716 30.34 -34.68 2.94
C GLY A 716 30.55 -35.59 4.18
N LYS A 717 30.08 -35.19 5.37
CA LYS A 717 30.20 -35.99 6.60
C LYS A 717 28.95 -36.80 6.96
N GLY A 718 27.77 -36.32 6.56
CA GLY A 718 26.49 -36.98 6.82
C GLY A 718 26.40 -38.37 6.18
N LYS A 719 26.06 -39.37 6.98
CA LYS A 719 25.85 -40.77 6.57
C LYS A 719 24.38 -41.20 6.67
N PHE A 720 23.65 -40.65 7.63
CA PHE A 720 22.21 -40.90 7.83
C PHE A 720 21.54 -39.63 8.35
N VAL A 721 20.21 -39.65 8.51
CA VAL A 721 19.44 -38.57 9.15
C VAL A 721 18.68 -39.11 10.35
N SER A 722 18.96 -38.61 11.55
CA SER A 722 18.24 -39.02 12.75
C SER A 722 16.85 -38.40 12.82
N ARG A 723 15.93 -39.01 13.59
CA ARG A 723 14.58 -38.45 13.80
C ARG A 723 14.65 -37.03 14.35
N ASN A 724 15.57 -36.75 15.27
CA ASN A 724 15.72 -35.43 15.89
C ASN A 724 16.14 -34.38 14.86
N VAL A 725 17.10 -34.69 13.98
CA VAL A 725 17.49 -33.81 12.87
C VAL A 725 16.32 -33.58 11.92
N LEU A 726 15.57 -34.63 11.59
CA LEU A 726 14.40 -34.54 10.71
C LEU A 726 13.31 -33.64 11.30
N VAL A 727 12.96 -33.81 12.58
CA VAL A 727 12.01 -32.95 13.31
C VAL A 727 12.50 -31.50 13.35
N ALA A 728 13.79 -31.27 13.63
CA ALA A 728 14.37 -29.94 13.65
C ALA A 728 14.30 -29.25 12.28
N LYS A 729 14.58 -29.97 11.19
CA LYS A 729 14.43 -29.50 9.81
C LYS A 729 12.99 -29.08 9.52
N HIS A 730 12.00 -29.93 9.78
CA HIS A 730 10.59 -29.60 9.53
C HIS A 730 10.09 -28.45 10.42
N ARG A 731 10.59 -28.36 11.65
CA ARG A 731 10.26 -27.26 12.58
C ARG A 731 10.82 -25.94 12.06
N LEU A 732 12.05 -25.95 11.53
CA LEU A 732 12.65 -24.79 10.88
C LEU A 732 11.82 -24.34 9.68
N ILE A 733 11.48 -25.26 8.75
CA ILE A 733 10.63 -24.96 7.58
C ILE A 733 9.32 -24.31 8.02
N ARG A 734 8.59 -24.91 8.98
CA ARG A 734 7.31 -24.38 9.47
C ARG A 734 7.46 -22.98 10.05
N ARG A 735 8.47 -22.75 10.89
CA ARG A 735 8.69 -21.47 11.57
C ARG A 735 9.07 -20.37 10.60
N VAL A 736 10.01 -20.61 9.69
CA VAL A 736 10.44 -19.63 8.68
C VAL A 736 9.28 -19.31 7.73
N THR A 737 8.57 -20.34 7.24
CA THR A 737 7.40 -20.15 6.37
C THR A 737 6.31 -19.31 7.06
N ARG A 738 6.00 -19.60 8.32
CA ARG A 738 5.01 -18.84 9.09
C ARG A 738 5.47 -17.41 9.34
N ALA A 739 6.75 -17.20 9.65
CA ALA A 739 7.34 -15.88 9.87
C ALA A 739 7.20 -15.00 8.61
N ILE A 740 7.50 -15.52 7.42
CA ILE A 740 7.33 -14.79 6.16
C ILE A 740 5.85 -14.45 5.92
N ARG A 741 4.95 -15.44 6.05
CA ARG A 741 3.50 -15.25 5.82
C ARG A 741 2.86 -14.24 6.77
N THR A 742 3.40 -14.11 7.98
CA THR A 742 2.91 -13.19 9.02
C THR A 742 3.73 -11.91 9.15
N TYR A 743 4.74 -11.72 8.29
CA TYR A 743 5.68 -10.59 8.36
C TYR A 743 6.42 -10.49 9.70
N ARG A 744 6.56 -11.60 10.45
CA ARG A 744 7.36 -11.67 11.68
C ARG A 744 8.77 -12.16 11.36
N LEU A 745 9.47 -11.44 10.49
CA LEU A 745 10.74 -11.87 9.89
C LEU A 745 11.86 -12.08 10.93
N ASN A 746 11.84 -11.31 12.02
CA ASN A 746 12.73 -11.51 13.16
C ASN A 746 12.62 -12.92 13.77
N LYS A 747 11.43 -13.54 13.75
CA LYS A 747 11.23 -14.92 14.23
C LYS A 747 11.81 -15.97 13.28
N ALA A 748 11.98 -15.66 11.99
CA ALA A 748 12.73 -16.51 11.07
C ALA A 748 14.22 -16.48 11.42
N VAL A 749 14.77 -15.29 11.66
CA VAL A 749 16.18 -15.14 12.07
C VAL A 749 16.47 -15.87 13.38
N SER A 750 15.59 -15.75 14.39
CA SER A 750 15.69 -16.56 15.62
C SER A 750 15.68 -18.07 15.33
N ALA A 751 14.83 -18.53 14.40
CA ALA A 751 14.77 -19.94 14.06
C ALA A 751 16.07 -20.43 13.39
N PHE A 752 16.71 -19.62 12.54
CA PHE A 752 18.04 -19.93 12.00
C PHE A 752 19.09 -20.01 13.11
N MET A 753 19.11 -19.04 14.04
CA MET A 753 20.05 -19.03 15.16
C MET A 753 19.91 -20.26 16.05
N GLU A 754 18.67 -20.67 16.35
CA GLU A 754 18.39 -21.88 17.13
C GLU A 754 18.83 -23.15 16.38
N PHE A 755 18.58 -23.24 15.08
CA PHE A 755 19.00 -24.40 14.28
C PHE A 755 20.53 -24.52 14.20
N ILE A 756 21.24 -23.42 13.97
CA ILE A 756 22.71 -23.40 13.96
C ILE A 756 23.29 -23.70 15.34
N LYS A 757 22.60 -23.32 16.43
CA LYS A 757 23.00 -23.73 17.78
C LYS A 757 22.98 -25.25 17.91
N LEU A 758 21.93 -25.93 17.44
CA LEU A 758 21.84 -27.40 17.46
C LEU A 758 22.95 -28.06 16.62
N LEU A 759 23.30 -27.49 15.46
CA LEU A 759 24.40 -28.01 14.64
C LEU A 759 25.79 -27.82 15.28
N ARG A 760 25.94 -26.86 16.18
CA ARG A 760 27.24 -26.54 16.82
C ARG A 760 27.39 -27.15 18.21
N GLY A 761 26.30 -27.51 18.87
CA GLY A 761 26.33 -28.20 20.15
C GLY A 761 26.46 -29.72 19.99
N ASP A 762 26.34 -30.42 21.12
CA ASP A 762 26.44 -31.87 21.19
C ASP A 762 25.11 -32.57 20.85
N GLU A 763 24.06 -31.80 20.55
CA GLU A 763 22.74 -32.33 20.20
C GLU A 763 22.79 -33.14 18.91
N PHE A 764 23.62 -32.74 17.93
CA PHE A 764 23.75 -33.44 16.65
C PHE A 764 25.17 -33.86 16.29
N SER A 765 25.41 -35.16 16.12
CA SER A 765 26.71 -35.67 15.65
C SER A 765 26.98 -35.32 14.17
N MET A 766 28.24 -35.42 13.73
CA MET A 766 28.63 -35.04 12.36
C MET A 766 28.03 -35.96 11.28
N ASP A 767 27.79 -37.22 11.60
CA ASP A 767 27.33 -38.27 10.68
C ASP A 767 25.81 -38.39 10.59
N GLU A 768 25.04 -37.79 11.49
CA GLU A 768 23.57 -37.85 11.48
C GLU A 768 22.88 -36.67 10.77
N VAL A 769 23.65 -35.70 10.25
CA VAL A 769 23.11 -34.56 9.50
C VAL A 769 23.38 -34.78 8.02
N ASP A 770 22.33 -35.14 7.28
CA ASP A 770 22.43 -35.41 5.86
C ASP A 770 22.56 -34.15 4.99
N LYS A 771 23.03 -34.35 3.75
CA LYS A 771 23.18 -33.28 2.76
C LYS A 771 21.84 -32.56 2.49
N GLN A 772 20.72 -33.30 2.48
CA GLN A 772 19.41 -32.73 2.23
C GLN A 772 18.97 -31.75 3.33
N THR A 773 19.34 -31.99 4.59
CA THR A 773 19.08 -31.06 5.69
C THR A 773 19.86 -29.77 5.54
N LEU A 774 21.15 -29.86 5.18
CA LEU A 774 21.97 -28.68 4.89
C LEU A 774 21.42 -27.90 3.70
N ARG A 775 21.07 -28.59 2.60
CA ARG A 775 20.41 -28.02 1.42
C ARG A 775 19.12 -27.28 1.77
N THR A 776 18.29 -27.88 2.63
CA THR A 776 17.03 -27.26 3.10
C THR A 776 17.31 -25.96 3.87
N PHE A 777 18.29 -25.96 4.78
CA PHE A 777 18.67 -24.76 5.50
C PHE A 777 19.13 -23.66 4.54
N THR A 778 19.97 -23.99 3.56
CA THR A 778 20.46 -23.05 2.55
C THR A 778 19.33 -22.41 1.75
N ILE A 779 18.33 -23.19 1.31
CA ILE A 779 17.15 -22.66 0.59
C ILE A 779 16.34 -21.71 1.48
N LEU A 780 16.14 -22.04 2.76
CA LEU A 780 15.41 -21.19 3.70
C LEU A 780 16.16 -19.90 4.03
N LEU A 781 17.49 -19.93 4.06
CA LEU A 781 18.35 -18.78 4.35
C LEU A 781 18.38 -17.79 3.17
N ALA A 782 18.25 -18.27 1.94
CA ALA A 782 18.45 -17.50 0.71
C ALA A 782 17.68 -16.17 0.62
N PRO A 783 16.40 -16.06 1.04
CA PRO A 783 15.71 -14.77 1.03
C PRO A 783 16.30 -13.75 2.03
N PHE A 784 16.95 -14.22 3.09
CA PHE A 784 17.44 -13.38 4.20
C PHE A 784 18.90 -12.99 4.00
N ALA A 785 19.74 -13.97 3.65
CA ALA A 785 21.17 -13.81 3.41
C ALA A 785 21.55 -14.48 2.08
N PRO A 786 21.21 -13.87 0.93
CA PRO A 786 21.37 -14.47 -0.39
C PRO A 786 22.83 -14.82 -0.72
N HIS A 787 23.79 -13.97 -0.36
CA HIS A 787 25.19 -14.17 -0.73
C HIS A 787 25.76 -15.42 -0.02
N MET A 788 25.55 -15.50 1.29
CA MET A 788 25.90 -16.65 2.12
C MET A 788 25.20 -17.92 1.64
N ALA A 789 23.92 -17.84 1.29
CA ALA A 789 23.19 -19.00 0.81
C ALA A 789 23.74 -19.51 -0.52
N HIS A 790 24.11 -18.63 -1.45
CA HIS A 790 24.76 -19.03 -2.70
C HIS A 790 26.14 -19.66 -2.48
N GLU A 791 26.96 -19.09 -1.60
CA GLU A 791 28.24 -19.68 -1.20
C GLU A 791 28.06 -21.10 -0.67
N LEU A 792 27.11 -21.29 0.25
CA LEU A 792 26.83 -22.61 0.83
C LEU A 792 26.26 -23.58 -0.22
N TRP A 793 25.48 -23.09 -1.17
CA TRP A 793 24.92 -23.89 -2.27
C TRP A 793 26.01 -24.47 -3.16
N GLU A 794 26.98 -23.64 -3.55
CA GLU A 794 28.15 -24.07 -4.34
C GLU A 794 29.01 -25.06 -3.57
N GLN A 795 29.29 -24.79 -2.29
CA GLN A 795 30.07 -25.71 -1.45
C GLN A 795 29.39 -27.06 -1.24
N LEU A 796 28.06 -27.11 -1.23
CA LEU A 796 27.30 -28.37 -1.20
C LEU A 796 27.42 -29.16 -2.51
N GLY A 797 27.96 -28.57 -3.58
CA GLY A 797 28.07 -29.18 -4.90
C GLY A 797 26.69 -29.39 -5.54
N GLU A 798 25.77 -28.47 -5.31
CA GLU A 798 24.47 -28.47 -5.98
C GLU A 798 24.60 -27.94 -7.42
N ALA A 799 23.81 -28.52 -8.34
CA ALA A 799 23.79 -28.09 -9.72
C ALA A 799 22.74 -27.01 -9.95
N GLY A 800 23.04 -26.04 -10.82
CA GLY A 800 22.11 -24.98 -11.19
C GLY A 800 21.94 -23.88 -10.12
N PRO A 801 21.21 -22.81 -10.47
CA PRO A 801 21.07 -21.65 -9.60
C PRO A 801 20.08 -21.88 -8.46
N LEU A 802 20.49 -21.55 -7.23
CA LEU A 802 19.66 -21.60 -6.01
C LEU A 802 18.30 -20.89 -6.17
N THR A 803 18.23 -19.84 -6.98
CA THR A 803 17.01 -19.07 -7.24
C THR A 803 15.92 -19.87 -7.99
N SER A 804 16.27 -21.00 -8.61
CA SER A 804 15.32 -21.88 -9.30
C SER A 804 14.69 -22.93 -8.38
N GLU A 805 15.17 -23.04 -7.14
CA GLU A 805 14.68 -24.04 -6.19
C GLU A 805 13.29 -23.73 -5.65
N SER A 806 12.51 -24.80 -5.47
CA SER A 806 11.19 -24.71 -4.85
C SER A 806 11.29 -24.56 -3.34
N TRP A 807 10.38 -23.76 -2.77
CA TRP A 807 10.31 -23.57 -1.32
C TRP A 807 10.00 -24.91 -0.62
N PRO A 808 10.78 -25.33 0.40
CA PRO A 808 10.61 -26.62 1.04
C PRO A 808 9.30 -26.69 1.83
N GLU A 809 8.71 -27.88 1.88
CA GLU A 809 7.47 -28.14 2.62
C GLU A 809 7.74 -28.88 3.93
N HIS A 810 6.90 -28.62 4.93
CA HIS A 810 6.99 -29.31 6.22
C HIS A 810 5.93 -30.40 6.33
N SER A 811 6.23 -31.45 7.09
CA SER A 811 5.26 -32.46 7.49
C SER A 811 4.73 -32.10 8.88
N ASP A 812 3.42 -31.97 9.04
CA ASP A 812 2.79 -31.77 10.34
C ASP A 812 2.85 -33.03 11.22
N GLU A 813 2.87 -34.22 10.60
CA GLU A 813 3.02 -35.51 11.29
C GLU A 813 4.35 -35.58 12.06
N LEU A 814 5.45 -35.17 11.42
CA LEU A 814 6.77 -35.10 12.06
C LEU A 814 6.89 -34.02 13.14
N LEU A 815 5.91 -33.13 13.26
CA LEU A 815 5.89 -32.07 14.26
C LEU A 815 4.98 -32.39 15.45
N GLN A 816 4.26 -33.50 15.41
CA GLN A 816 3.53 -34.00 16.55
C GLN A 816 4.51 -34.55 17.59
N PRO A 817 4.31 -34.25 18.89
CA PRO A 817 5.11 -34.86 19.94
C PRO A 817 4.85 -36.38 19.91
N THR A 818 5.93 -37.16 19.91
CA THR A 818 5.85 -38.62 19.94
C THR A 818 5.90 -39.16 21.36
N GLU A 819 6.32 -38.30 22.29
CA GLU A 819 6.44 -38.59 23.71
C GLU A 819 5.89 -37.40 24.51
N VAL A 820 5.38 -37.70 25.70
CA VAL A 820 4.85 -36.70 26.65
C VAL A 820 5.42 -36.96 28.04
N GLU A 821 5.77 -35.88 28.74
CA GLU A 821 6.19 -35.94 30.14
C GLU A 821 4.95 -36.01 31.04
N LEU A 822 4.83 -37.09 31.81
CA LEU A 822 3.76 -37.30 32.79
C LEU A 822 4.30 -37.11 34.20
N ALA A 823 3.57 -36.34 35.01
CA ALA A 823 3.80 -36.28 36.45
C ALA A 823 3.26 -37.56 37.12
N VAL A 824 4.09 -38.24 37.90
CA VAL A 824 3.73 -39.49 38.60
C VAL A 824 3.47 -39.20 40.08
N PHE A 825 2.24 -39.44 40.51
CA PHE A 825 1.78 -39.29 41.88
C PHE A 825 1.58 -40.66 42.54
N VAL A 826 1.97 -40.78 43.80
CA VAL A 826 1.55 -41.87 44.69
C VAL A 826 0.63 -41.25 45.73
N ASN A 827 -0.63 -41.68 45.75
CA ASN A 827 -1.72 -40.96 46.42
C ASN A 827 -1.72 -39.49 45.96
N ASP A 828 -1.76 -38.52 46.88
CA ASP A 828 -1.78 -37.09 46.56
C ASP A 828 -0.40 -36.45 46.43
N SER A 829 0.68 -37.20 46.60
CA SER A 829 2.06 -36.68 46.55
C SER A 829 2.71 -36.90 45.18
N LEU A 830 3.28 -35.84 44.60
CA LEU A 830 4.13 -35.94 43.41
C LEU A 830 5.43 -36.69 43.79
N VAL A 831 5.71 -37.80 43.13
CA VAL A 831 6.86 -38.66 43.42
C VAL A 831 7.95 -38.49 42.36
N ASP A 832 7.56 -38.47 41.08
CA ASP A 832 8.52 -38.28 39.99
C ASP A 832 7.87 -37.73 38.72
N ARG A 833 8.67 -37.58 37.66
CA ARG A 833 8.19 -37.38 36.29
C ARG A 833 8.80 -38.43 35.37
N MET A 834 8.02 -38.88 34.39
CA MET A 834 8.47 -39.84 33.39
C MET A 834 8.05 -39.43 31.99
N THR A 835 8.84 -39.81 31.00
CA THR A 835 8.52 -39.61 29.59
C THR A 835 7.96 -40.90 29.01
N VAL A 836 6.76 -40.83 28.42
CA VAL A 836 6.10 -41.99 27.79
C VAL A 836 5.77 -41.68 26.33
N GLU A 837 5.70 -42.70 25.47
CA GLU A 837 5.18 -42.53 24.11
C GLU A 837 3.72 -42.04 24.14
N LEU A 838 3.35 -41.11 23.24
CA LEU A 838 2.00 -40.53 23.19
C LEU A 838 0.91 -41.61 22.94
N GLU A 839 1.27 -42.67 22.21
CA GLU A 839 0.39 -43.82 21.93
C GLU A 839 0.50 -44.95 22.96
N ALA A 840 1.30 -44.76 24.03
CA ALA A 840 1.45 -45.76 25.08
C ALA A 840 0.09 -46.06 25.70
N THR A 841 -0.28 -47.34 25.70
CA THR A 841 -1.49 -47.80 26.37
C THR A 841 -1.39 -47.51 27.86
N LYS A 842 -2.54 -47.34 28.52
CA LYS A 842 -2.61 -47.12 29.97
C LYS A 842 -1.77 -48.14 30.76
N ASN A 843 -1.70 -49.40 30.32
CA ASN A 843 -0.93 -50.43 30.99
C ASN A 843 0.58 -50.22 30.83
N GLN A 844 1.05 -49.91 29.63
CA GLN A 844 2.47 -49.58 29.38
C GLN A 844 2.93 -48.38 30.22
N VAL A 845 2.08 -47.35 30.34
CA VAL A 845 2.33 -46.18 31.19
C VAL A 845 2.42 -46.57 32.68
N ILE A 846 1.58 -47.49 33.16
CA ILE A 846 1.63 -47.98 34.54
C ILE A 846 2.90 -48.80 34.79
N ASP A 847 3.22 -49.72 33.89
CA ASP A 847 4.39 -50.60 34.01
C ASP A 847 5.67 -49.77 34.09
N GLN A 848 5.82 -48.79 33.20
CA GLN A 848 6.96 -47.87 33.20
C GLN A 848 7.03 -47.00 34.48
N ALA A 849 5.88 -46.57 35.03
CA ALA A 849 5.85 -45.83 36.28
C ALA A 849 6.28 -46.67 37.50
N LEU A 850 5.93 -47.96 37.51
CA LEU A 850 6.31 -48.89 38.59
C LEU A 850 7.79 -49.30 38.52
N GLU A 851 8.47 -49.06 37.41
CA GLU A 851 9.92 -49.26 37.26
C GLU A 851 10.75 -48.09 37.81
N LEU A 852 10.12 -46.94 38.11
CA LEU A 852 10.84 -45.77 38.66
C LEU A 852 11.28 -46.03 40.11
N ASN A 853 12.57 -45.88 40.39
CA ASN A 853 13.16 -46.09 41.72
C ASN A 853 12.39 -45.36 42.84
N LYS A 854 12.04 -44.07 42.64
CA LYS A 854 11.30 -43.28 43.65
C LYS A 854 9.88 -43.80 43.88
N VAL A 855 9.24 -44.35 42.85
CA VAL A 855 7.92 -44.96 42.97
C VAL A 855 8.02 -46.31 43.67
N GLN A 856 9.04 -47.12 43.35
CA GLN A 856 9.31 -48.40 44.03
C GLN A 856 9.58 -48.21 45.52
N GLU A 857 10.38 -47.21 45.89
CA GLU A 857 10.66 -46.86 47.30
C GLU A 857 9.37 -46.51 48.07
N ARG A 858 8.44 -45.79 47.43
CA ARG A 858 7.17 -45.36 48.03
C ARG A 858 6.12 -46.47 48.11
N THR A 859 6.18 -47.45 47.21
CA THR A 859 5.11 -48.44 47.02
C THR A 859 5.54 -49.87 47.36
N GLY A 860 6.83 -50.10 47.60
CA GLY A 860 7.41 -51.43 47.82
C GLY A 860 7.27 -52.36 46.60
N GLY A 861 7.11 -51.79 45.40
CA GLY A 861 6.87 -52.55 44.16
C GLY A 861 5.49 -53.21 44.07
N LYS A 862 4.54 -52.86 44.96
CA LYS A 862 3.17 -53.39 44.92
C LYS A 862 2.36 -52.72 43.81
N SER A 863 1.44 -53.47 43.20
CA SER A 863 0.43 -52.89 42.29
C SER A 863 -0.54 -51.98 43.04
N ALA A 864 -0.95 -50.87 42.42
CA ALA A 864 -1.88 -49.92 43.01
C ALA A 864 -3.33 -50.45 43.04
N ASP A 865 -4.08 -50.10 44.08
CA ASP A 865 -5.50 -50.48 44.21
C ASP A 865 -6.38 -49.76 43.19
N ARG A 866 -6.01 -48.51 42.85
CA ARG A 866 -6.69 -47.71 41.85
C ARG A 866 -5.70 -46.83 41.10
N VAL A 867 -5.88 -46.74 39.78
CA VAL A 867 -5.06 -45.90 38.90
C VAL A 867 -5.90 -44.84 38.20
N ILE A 868 -5.51 -43.57 38.40
CA ILE A 868 -6.04 -42.43 37.67
C ILE A 868 -4.99 -41.99 36.65
N HIS A 869 -5.28 -42.21 35.37
CA HIS A 869 -4.44 -41.76 34.27
C HIS A 869 -5.16 -40.62 33.55
N VAL A 870 -4.55 -39.43 33.55
CA VAL A 870 -4.97 -38.31 32.71
C VAL A 870 -3.98 -38.23 31.55
N PRO A 871 -4.40 -38.60 30.33
CA PRO A 871 -3.52 -38.57 29.16
C PRO A 871 -2.81 -37.22 29.02
N ASP A 872 -1.54 -37.26 28.64
CA ASP A 872 -0.65 -36.12 28.41
C ASP A 872 -0.38 -35.21 29.62
N ARG A 873 -0.77 -35.62 30.84
CA ARG A 873 -0.63 -34.79 32.04
C ARG A 873 -0.06 -35.53 33.24
N LEU A 874 -0.74 -36.59 33.71
CA LEU A 874 -0.33 -37.26 34.95
C LEU A 874 -0.80 -38.71 35.07
N LEU A 875 -0.09 -39.48 35.88
CA LEU A 875 -0.48 -40.78 36.38
C LEU A 875 -0.51 -40.73 37.91
N LYS A 876 -1.62 -41.14 38.52
CA LYS A 876 -1.77 -41.24 39.98
C LYS A 876 -2.07 -42.68 40.40
N LEU A 877 -1.15 -43.26 41.17
CA LEU A 877 -1.21 -44.60 41.75
C LEU A 877 -1.76 -44.49 43.18
N VAL A 878 -2.97 -44.98 43.41
CA VAL A 878 -3.64 -44.89 44.72
C VAL A 878 -3.53 -46.22 45.44
N TYR A 879 -3.04 -46.16 46.68
CA TYR A 879 -2.92 -47.30 47.59
C TYR A 879 -3.78 -47.04 48.82
N SER A 880 -4.59 -48.02 49.20
CA SER A 880 -5.37 -48.01 50.44
C SER A 880 -4.41 -47.97 51.62
N GLN A 881 -4.43 -46.86 52.37
CA GLN A 881 -3.63 -46.77 53.59
C GLN A 881 -4.16 -47.79 54.61
N GLY A 882 -3.32 -48.78 54.95
CA GLY A 882 -3.44 -49.45 56.22
C GLY A 882 -3.19 -48.44 57.33
N ASN A 883 -4.13 -48.33 58.28
CA ASN A 883 -4.07 -47.49 59.47
C ASN A 883 -2.66 -47.41 60.09
N GLU A 884 -1.97 -46.28 59.94
CA GLU A 884 -0.99 -45.80 60.91
C GLU A 884 -1.14 -44.28 61.06
N SER A 885 -1.64 -43.91 62.24
CA SER A 885 -1.79 -42.55 62.75
C SER A 885 -0.45 -41.98 63.19
N ALA A 886 -0.09 -40.79 62.70
CA ALA A 886 0.82 -39.89 63.40
C ALA A 886 0.39 -38.44 63.14
N GLU A 887 0.24 -37.71 64.24
CA GLU A 887 -0.37 -36.40 64.38
C GLU A 887 0.37 -35.30 63.60
N GLU A 888 -0.40 -34.52 62.83
CA GLU A 888 0.01 -33.19 62.35
C GLU A 888 -0.25 -32.15 63.45
N THR A 889 0.73 -31.30 63.72
CA THR A 889 0.49 -29.96 64.26
C THR A 889 1.26 -28.95 63.40
N PRO A 890 0.61 -27.88 62.90
CA PRO A 890 1.19 -26.99 61.90
C PRO A 890 1.91 -25.79 62.55
N PRO A 891 2.81 -25.13 61.80
CA PRO A 891 3.04 -23.70 61.99
C PRO A 891 2.61 -22.89 60.76
N GLU A 892 1.96 -21.76 61.06
CA GLU A 892 1.65 -20.61 60.19
C GLU A 892 2.95 -20.02 59.59
N GLU A 893 2.98 -19.57 58.33
CA GLU A 893 2.69 -18.21 57.82
C GLU A 893 3.28 -18.13 56.38
N PRO A 894 3.14 -17.05 55.56
CA PRO A 894 2.08 -16.05 55.46
C PRO A 894 1.62 -15.84 53.99
N PHE A 895 0.57 -15.03 53.86
CA PHE A 895 0.10 -14.34 52.66
C PHE A 895 1.20 -13.81 51.72
N PHE A 896 0.99 -13.97 50.41
CA PHE A 896 1.54 -13.05 49.39
C PHE A 896 0.47 -12.75 48.32
N ASP A 897 0.42 -11.45 47.99
CA ASP A 897 -0.54 -10.70 47.18
C ASP A 897 -0.41 -11.00 45.65
N PRO A 898 -1.52 -11.16 44.89
CA PRO A 898 -1.46 -11.35 43.44
C PRO A 898 -1.30 -10.07 42.58
N ASN A 899 -1.01 -8.89 43.14
CA ASN A 899 -0.72 -7.67 42.37
C ASN A 899 0.70 -7.12 42.58
N SER A 900 1.72 -7.91 42.23
CA SER A 900 3.08 -7.42 41.93
C SER A 900 3.58 -7.92 40.58
#